data_AF-A0A952SRS2-F1
#
_entry.id   AF-A0A952SRS2-F1
#
_cell.length_a   1.000
_cell.length_b   1.000
_cell.length_c   1.000
_cell.angle_alpha   90.00
_cell.angle_beta   90.00
_cell.angle_gamma   90.00
#
_symmetry.space_group_name_H-M   'P 1'
#
loop_
_entity.id
_entity.type
_entity.pdbx_description
1 polymer ?
#
loop_
_entity_poly.entity_id
_entity_poly.type
_entity_poly.pdbx_seq_one_letter_code
_entity_poly.pdbx_strand_id
1 'polypeptide(L)'
;MGQNKKTQPEKPSIWHDPRLYQIVSLSTLLLYGFFFLHFDISIWQILITLGVAQLTQYAGTRYFNLPFFDPKSALISSLSLCLLLRTNDLAVAALASFITIGSKFVIRWKNKHIFNPTNLTLVVILVSDLGWISPGQWGQVAWFGFLIACLGSLVVTRAARADVTLAYLTFYVGLLFARALWLGDPPTIPLHQIESGALLIFSFFMISDPKTTPDSRSGRILFALMVSLTALYVQFGFFKPNASLWGLVFCSPLVPFIDRLLPGVRYDWSKPSTGHTSMPILSPVSFQPQRRFCMKCLVVPVLTFVVGLLAWHSDASAFCGFYVGKADTKLFNKASEVVMARQDNKTVITMANDFKGDVKEFAMVVPVPTVLEKDQIHIGDPSVLKHLADYSAPRLVEYFDPNPCQSPYPESRAMDMMAKSAAAPARQEQEKALGVTVEAQYTVGEYDILILSAKESTGLETWLSENGYKIPKGASPVLQSYLKQNMKFFVAKVNVSEQSKLGFTHLRPLQIAFESPKFMLPIRLGTVNADGAQELFIYTLTTHGRAETTNYRTVRLPEAQEIPLYVKDKFDDFYRDLFTQQVKRESERGVFLEYAWDMNWCDPCAANPLSAEELRSLGVFWQDNPKMVERGRPFMPQAQNVFLTRLHVRYDAAHFPEDLMFQETSDRSNFQARYILRHPWTGTKDCPAATTYQEQLRERYEREAQTLANLTGWNIGEIRKTMNLVSLPGGEDGKWYQRLWVD
;
A
#
# COMPACT_ATOMS: atom_id res chain seq x y z
N MET A 1 -41.30 -49.18 -51.63
CA MET A 1 -41.13 -48.87 -50.19
C MET A 1 -39.74 -48.26 -49.99
N GLY A 2 -39.62 -47.21 -49.18
CA GLY A 2 -38.34 -46.63 -48.76
C GLY A 2 -38.54 -45.92 -47.42
N GLN A 3 -37.80 -46.34 -46.38
CA GLN A 3 -38.06 -45.89 -45.02
C GLN A 3 -37.37 -44.56 -44.73
N ASN A 4 -38.12 -43.61 -44.16
CA ASN A 4 -37.55 -42.38 -43.59
C ASN A 4 -36.64 -42.71 -42.41
N LYS A 5 -35.32 -42.65 -42.61
CA LYS A 5 -34.36 -42.60 -41.51
C LYS A 5 -34.57 -41.30 -40.72
N LYS A 6 -35.21 -41.40 -39.55
CA LYS A 6 -35.17 -40.32 -38.55
C LYS A 6 -33.71 -40.10 -38.15
N THR A 7 -33.17 -38.93 -38.49
CA THR A 7 -31.90 -38.46 -37.93
C THR A 7 -32.06 -38.31 -36.42
N GLN A 8 -31.26 -39.04 -35.64
CA GLN A 8 -31.15 -38.79 -34.21
C GLN A 8 -30.37 -37.47 -34.02
N PRO A 9 -30.71 -36.64 -33.01
CA PRO A 9 -29.88 -35.51 -32.65
C PRO A 9 -28.56 -36.04 -32.08
N GLU A 10 -27.43 -35.60 -32.64
CA GLU A 10 -26.11 -35.92 -32.10
C GLU A 10 -26.00 -35.39 -30.66
N LYS A 11 -25.47 -36.21 -29.75
CA LYS A 11 -25.14 -35.75 -28.40
C LYS A 11 -23.96 -34.79 -28.50
N PRO A 12 -24.07 -33.52 -28.04
CA PRO A 12 -22.93 -32.60 -28.05
C PRO A 12 -21.81 -33.19 -27.20
N SER A 13 -20.60 -33.27 -27.77
CA SER A 13 -19.48 -33.90 -27.05
C SER A 13 -19.03 -33.02 -25.88
N ILE A 14 -18.57 -33.69 -24.81
CA ILE A 14 -18.26 -33.05 -23.51
C ILE A 14 -17.25 -31.90 -23.63
N TRP A 15 -16.40 -31.93 -24.66
CA TRP A 15 -15.35 -30.94 -24.95
C TRP A 15 -15.84 -29.60 -25.49
N HIS A 16 -17.15 -29.41 -25.72
CA HIS A 16 -17.70 -28.17 -26.32
C HIS A 16 -18.23 -27.12 -25.31
N ASP A 17 -18.23 -27.35 -23.99
CA ASP A 17 -18.63 -26.32 -23.02
C ASP A 17 -17.44 -25.39 -22.70
N PRO A 18 -17.45 -24.11 -23.13
CA PRO A 18 -16.32 -23.18 -22.98
C PRO A 18 -15.93 -22.94 -21.51
N ARG A 19 -16.86 -23.19 -20.59
CA ARG A 19 -16.64 -23.06 -19.14
C ARG A 19 -15.63 -24.07 -18.60
N LEU A 20 -15.41 -25.20 -19.28
CA LEU A 20 -14.37 -26.16 -18.90
C LEU A 20 -12.97 -25.56 -19.09
N TYR A 21 -12.74 -24.83 -20.19
CA TYR A 21 -11.47 -24.12 -20.41
C TYR A 21 -11.24 -23.05 -19.33
N GLN A 22 -12.28 -22.28 -18.99
CA GLN A 22 -12.22 -21.29 -17.91
C GLN A 22 -11.87 -21.93 -16.56
N ILE A 23 -12.49 -23.07 -16.22
CA ILE A 23 -12.20 -23.83 -15.01
C ILE A 23 -10.74 -24.30 -15.00
N VAL A 24 -10.24 -24.90 -16.08
CA VAL A 24 -8.85 -25.37 -16.16
C VAL A 24 -7.88 -24.20 -16.03
N SER A 25 -8.09 -23.11 -16.78
CA SER A 25 -7.23 -21.92 -16.73
C SER A 25 -7.15 -21.32 -15.32
N LEU A 26 -8.29 -21.06 -14.68
CA LEU A 26 -8.34 -20.48 -13.32
C LEU A 26 -7.82 -21.46 -12.25
N SER A 27 -7.98 -22.77 -12.44
CA SER A 27 -7.47 -23.79 -11.48
C SER A 27 -5.95 -23.93 -11.58
N THR A 28 -5.39 -24.06 -12.80
CA THR A 28 -3.94 -24.11 -13.02
C THR A 28 -3.26 -22.86 -12.48
N LEU A 29 -3.87 -21.71 -12.71
CA LEU A 29 -3.41 -20.42 -12.20
C LEU A 29 -3.46 -20.33 -10.67
N LEU A 30 -4.53 -20.81 -10.02
CA LEU A 30 -4.63 -20.83 -8.56
C LEU A 30 -3.61 -21.78 -7.92
N LEU A 31 -3.41 -22.96 -8.53
CA LEU A 31 -2.39 -23.92 -8.09
C LEU A 31 -0.97 -23.35 -8.27
N TYR A 32 -0.68 -22.71 -9.41
CA TYR A 32 0.61 -22.07 -9.65
C TYR A 32 0.85 -20.89 -8.67
N GLY A 33 -0.18 -20.06 -8.47
CA GLY A 33 -0.16 -18.96 -7.51
C GLY A 33 0.13 -19.44 -6.08
N PHE A 34 -0.55 -20.48 -5.63
CA PHE A 34 -0.37 -21.05 -4.29
C PHE A 34 0.99 -21.74 -4.09
N PHE A 35 1.42 -22.58 -5.03
CA PHE A 35 2.63 -23.41 -4.87
C PHE A 35 3.95 -22.72 -5.27
N PHE A 36 3.93 -21.78 -6.23
CA PHE A 36 5.15 -21.21 -6.82
C PHE A 36 5.27 -19.69 -6.69
N LEU A 37 4.15 -18.96 -6.61
CA LEU A 37 4.15 -17.50 -6.35
C LEU A 37 3.83 -17.17 -4.88
N HIS A 38 3.62 -18.20 -4.05
CA HIS A 38 3.26 -18.09 -2.63
C HIS A 38 2.15 -17.06 -2.37
N PHE A 39 1.06 -17.14 -3.13
CA PHE A 39 -0.14 -16.33 -2.93
C PHE A 39 -0.58 -16.41 -1.46
N ASP A 40 -0.80 -15.24 -0.87
CA ASP A 40 -1.28 -15.04 0.51
C ASP A 40 -2.75 -15.49 0.66
N ILE A 41 -2.99 -16.80 0.59
CA ILE A 41 -4.31 -17.40 0.72
C ILE A 41 -4.18 -18.76 1.40
N SER A 42 -4.86 -18.92 2.55
CA SER A 42 -4.82 -20.19 3.26
C SER A 42 -5.55 -21.30 2.50
N ILE A 43 -5.07 -22.54 2.61
CA ILE A 43 -5.76 -23.71 2.04
C ILE A 43 -7.19 -23.86 2.59
N TRP A 44 -7.43 -23.43 3.83
CA TRP A 44 -8.75 -23.36 4.45
C TRP A 44 -9.65 -22.33 3.77
N GLN A 45 -9.14 -21.14 3.44
CA GLN A 45 -9.88 -20.15 2.65
C GLN A 45 -10.27 -20.74 1.28
N ILE A 46 -9.37 -21.43 0.58
CA ILE A 46 -9.67 -22.09 -0.71
C ILE A 46 -10.78 -23.13 -0.55
N LEU A 47 -10.63 -24.07 0.40
CA LEU A 47 -11.60 -25.15 0.62
C LEU A 47 -12.98 -24.63 1.01
N ILE A 48 -13.05 -23.64 1.90
CA ILE A 48 -14.31 -23.00 2.31
C ILE A 48 -14.92 -22.20 1.16
N THR A 49 -14.11 -21.44 0.41
CA THR A 49 -14.59 -20.63 -0.72
C THR A 49 -15.21 -21.50 -1.80
N LEU A 50 -14.56 -22.62 -2.16
CA LEU A 50 -15.09 -23.60 -3.11
C LEU A 50 -16.31 -24.36 -2.55
N GLY A 51 -16.21 -24.85 -1.31
CA GLY A 51 -17.24 -25.68 -0.67
C GLY A 51 -18.55 -24.93 -0.44
N VAL A 52 -18.50 -23.75 0.18
CA VAL A 52 -19.68 -22.91 0.45
C VAL A 52 -20.33 -22.43 -0.85
N ALA A 53 -19.54 -22.13 -1.89
CA ALA A 53 -20.10 -21.78 -3.20
C ALA A 53 -20.89 -22.93 -3.83
N GLN A 54 -20.36 -24.17 -3.80
CA GLN A 54 -21.07 -25.33 -4.34
C GLN A 54 -22.29 -25.72 -3.49
N LEU A 55 -22.20 -25.64 -2.16
CA LEU A 55 -23.32 -25.86 -1.26
C LEU A 55 -24.45 -24.83 -1.47
N THR A 56 -24.10 -23.55 -1.62
CA THR A 56 -25.06 -22.48 -1.93
C THR A 56 -25.69 -22.67 -3.32
N GLN A 57 -24.93 -23.14 -4.30
CA GLN A 57 -25.44 -23.46 -5.64
C GLN A 57 -26.42 -24.62 -5.61
N TYR A 58 -26.15 -25.66 -4.81
CA TYR A 58 -27.04 -26.80 -4.60
C TYR A 58 -28.32 -26.39 -3.87
N ALA A 59 -28.19 -25.70 -2.73
CA ALA A 59 -29.30 -25.22 -1.93
C ALA A 59 -30.21 -24.29 -2.73
N GLY A 60 -29.63 -23.33 -3.47
CA GLY A 60 -30.37 -22.44 -4.36
C GLY A 60 -31.07 -23.18 -5.51
N THR A 61 -30.41 -24.16 -6.14
CA THR A 61 -31.05 -25.03 -7.15
C THR A 61 -32.28 -25.74 -6.59
N ARG A 62 -32.23 -26.24 -5.34
CA ARG A 62 -33.37 -26.90 -4.69
C ARG A 62 -34.46 -25.89 -4.29
N TYR A 63 -34.10 -24.81 -3.61
CA TYR A 63 -35.06 -23.81 -3.11
C TYR A 63 -35.86 -23.13 -4.23
N PHE A 64 -35.20 -22.83 -5.37
CA PHE A 64 -35.86 -22.27 -6.55
C PHE A 64 -36.40 -23.32 -7.53
N ASN A 65 -36.50 -24.59 -7.12
CA ASN A 65 -37.05 -25.72 -7.89
C ASN A 65 -36.49 -25.83 -9.33
N LEU A 66 -35.17 -25.63 -9.49
CA LEU A 66 -34.50 -25.70 -10.80
C LEU A 66 -34.25 -27.17 -11.20
N PRO A 67 -34.38 -27.52 -12.49
CA PRO A 67 -34.44 -28.93 -12.93
C PRO A 67 -33.11 -29.69 -12.80
N PHE A 68 -31.98 -29.01 -12.66
CA PHE A 68 -30.67 -29.64 -12.42
C PHE A 68 -29.71 -28.72 -11.67
N PHE A 69 -28.70 -29.32 -11.06
CA PHE A 69 -27.56 -28.65 -10.45
C PHE A 69 -26.43 -28.52 -11.47
N ASP A 70 -25.93 -27.29 -11.70
CA ASP A 70 -24.77 -27.02 -12.56
C ASP A 70 -23.61 -26.45 -11.71
N PRO A 71 -22.62 -27.27 -11.33
CA PRO A 71 -21.50 -26.81 -10.50
C PRO A 71 -20.55 -25.88 -11.26
N LYS A 72 -20.58 -25.84 -12.60
CA LYS A 72 -19.56 -25.14 -13.42
C LYS A 72 -19.62 -23.62 -13.22
N SER A 73 -20.82 -23.04 -13.16
CA SER A 73 -20.96 -21.60 -12.89
C SER A 73 -20.52 -21.24 -11.48
N ALA A 74 -20.76 -22.09 -10.49
CA ALA A 74 -20.31 -21.86 -9.12
C ALA A 74 -18.78 -21.94 -9.02
N LEU A 75 -18.17 -22.97 -9.62
CA LEU A 75 -16.72 -23.20 -9.57
C LEU A 75 -15.92 -22.05 -10.22
N ILE A 76 -16.37 -21.53 -11.36
CA ILE A 76 -15.73 -20.35 -11.99
C ILE A 76 -15.78 -19.15 -11.03
N SER A 77 -16.97 -18.86 -10.48
CA SER A 77 -17.14 -17.72 -9.58
C SER A 77 -16.31 -17.82 -8.30
N SER A 78 -16.14 -19.02 -7.73
CA SER A 78 -15.36 -19.24 -6.52
C SER A 78 -13.85 -19.36 -6.78
N LEU A 79 -13.41 -19.90 -7.92
CA LEU A 79 -12.01 -19.80 -8.35
C LEU A 79 -11.59 -18.35 -8.55
N SER A 80 -12.45 -17.52 -9.18
CA SER A 80 -12.22 -16.09 -9.30
C SER A 80 -12.22 -15.34 -7.97
N LEU A 81 -12.94 -15.83 -6.93
CA LEU A 81 -12.78 -15.33 -5.57
C LEU A 81 -11.40 -15.71 -5.01
N CYS A 82 -11.00 -16.98 -5.02
CA CYS A 82 -9.71 -17.43 -4.47
C CYS A 82 -8.51 -16.68 -5.08
N LEU A 83 -8.58 -16.37 -6.38
CA LEU A 83 -7.52 -15.63 -7.08
C LEU A 83 -7.41 -14.16 -6.65
N LEU A 84 -8.54 -13.51 -6.32
CA LEU A 84 -8.60 -12.06 -6.07
C LEU A 84 -8.76 -11.68 -4.60
N LEU A 85 -9.66 -12.34 -3.87
CA LEU A 85 -10.03 -11.99 -2.50
C LEU A 85 -8.99 -12.49 -1.49
N ARG A 86 -8.63 -11.61 -0.56
CA ARG A 86 -7.75 -11.88 0.59
C ARG A 86 -8.51 -11.49 1.86
N THR A 87 -8.57 -12.39 2.84
CA THR A 87 -9.15 -12.14 4.16
C THR A 87 -8.64 -13.18 5.15
N ASN A 88 -8.39 -12.76 6.39
CA ASN A 88 -7.90 -13.65 7.45
C ASN A 88 -9.04 -14.38 8.17
N ASP A 89 -10.30 -14.01 7.92
CA ASP A 89 -11.47 -14.66 8.52
C ASP A 89 -12.14 -15.64 7.54
N LEU A 90 -12.21 -16.90 7.95
CA LEU A 90 -12.87 -17.98 7.22
C LEU A 90 -14.40 -17.79 7.16
N ALA A 91 -15.00 -17.08 8.13
CA ALA A 91 -16.41 -16.71 8.09
C ALA A 91 -16.68 -15.63 7.02
N VAL A 92 -15.77 -14.67 6.83
CA VAL A 92 -15.84 -13.72 5.69
C VAL A 92 -15.69 -14.45 4.37
N ALA A 93 -14.76 -15.41 4.25
CA ALA A 93 -14.62 -16.22 3.04
C ALA A 93 -15.90 -17.02 2.71
N ALA A 94 -16.54 -17.62 3.73
CA ALA A 94 -17.83 -18.28 3.59
C ALA A 94 -18.94 -17.30 3.18
N LEU A 95 -19.03 -16.14 3.83
CA LEU A 95 -20.01 -15.08 3.54
C LEU A 95 -19.86 -14.55 2.11
N ALA A 96 -18.63 -14.30 1.67
CA ALA A 96 -18.33 -13.87 0.31
C ALA A 96 -18.77 -14.93 -0.73
N SER A 97 -18.50 -16.22 -0.48
CA SER A 97 -18.99 -17.30 -1.33
C SER A 97 -20.52 -17.41 -1.36
N PHE A 98 -21.16 -17.24 -0.21
CA PHE A 98 -22.62 -17.24 -0.10
C PHE A 98 -23.25 -16.06 -0.87
N ILE A 99 -22.75 -14.83 -0.71
CA ILE A 99 -23.22 -13.64 -1.44
C ILE A 99 -22.98 -13.83 -2.95
N THR A 100 -21.83 -14.34 -3.35
CA THR A 100 -21.47 -14.58 -4.76
C THR A 100 -22.44 -15.53 -5.45
N ILE A 101 -22.88 -16.59 -4.78
CA ILE A 101 -23.78 -17.56 -5.40
C ILE A 101 -25.26 -17.20 -5.17
N GLY A 102 -25.63 -16.72 -3.98
CA GLY A 102 -26.99 -16.27 -3.66
C GLY A 102 -27.46 -15.09 -4.51
N SER A 103 -26.59 -14.11 -4.78
CA SER A 103 -26.91 -12.97 -5.66
C SER A 103 -27.31 -13.41 -7.08
N LYS A 104 -26.73 -14.49 -7.60
CA LYS A 104 -27.14 -15.09 -8.89
C LYS A 104 -28.62 -15.49 -8.91
N PHE A 105 -29.18 -15.92 -7.78
CA PHE A 105 -30.57 -16.34 -7.69
C PHE A 105 -31.52 -15.17 -7.45
N VAL A 106 -31.17 -14.30 -6.50
CA VAL A 106 -32.05 -13.22 -6.01
C VAL A 106 -32.06 -12.01 -6.94
N ILE A 107 -30.89 -11.55 -7.41
CA ILE A 107 -30.75 -10.24 -8.05
C ILE A 107 -30.87 -10.37 -9.58
N ARG A 108 -32.10 -10.63 -10.03
CA ARG A 108 -32.42 -10.94 -11.43
C ARG A 108 -33.37 -9.95 -12.09
N TRP A 109 -33.19 -9.74 -13.40
CA TRP A 109 -34.14 -9.04 -14.26
C TRP A 109 -34.39 -9.85 -15.54
N LYS A 110 -35.65 -10.21 -15.83
CA LYS A 110 -36.03 -11.04 -17.00
C LYS A 110 -35.12 -12.26 -17.23
N ASN A 111 -34.74 -12.97 -16.16
CA ASN A 111 -33.80 -14.12 -16.15
C ASN A 111 -32.34 -13.82 -16.57
N LYS A 112 -31.92 -12.55 -16.61
CA LYS A 112 -30.50 -12.14 -16.53
C LYS A 112 -30.15 -11.88 -15.06
N HIS A 113 -28.86 -11.96 -14.71
CA HIS A 113 -28.38 -11.40 -13.44
C HIS A 113 -28.13 -9.90 -13.65
N ILE A 114 -28.38 -9.05 -12.66
CA ILE A 114 -28.11 -7.60 -12.82
C ILE A 114 -26.61 -7.32 -12.70
N PHE A 115 -25.95 -7.90 -11.69
CA PHE A 115 -24.52 -7.74 -11.44
C PHE A 115 -23.73 -8.99 -11.80
N ASN A 116 -22.47 -8.83 -12.18
CA ASN A 116 -21.53 -9.95 -12.15
C ASN A 116 -21.37 -10.43 -10.70
N PRO A 117 -21.62 -11.72 -10.40
CA PRO A 117 -21.77 -12.21 -9.03
C PRO A 117 -20.50 -12.15 -8.20
N THR A 118 -19.35 -12.50 -8.79
CA THR A 118 -18.05 -12.39 -8.11
C THR A 118 -17.68 -10.91 -7.93
N ASN A 119 -17.90 -10.08 -8.95
CA ASN A 119 -17.61 -8.65 -8.90
C ASN A 119 -18.43 -7.90 -7.83
N LEU A 120 -19.72 -8.21 -7.72
CA LEU A 120 -20.62 -7.64 -6.70
C LEU A 120 -20.09 -7.93 -5.30
N THR A 121 -19.75 -9.19 -5.02
CA THR A 121 -19.18 -9.60 -3.73
C THR A 121 -17.86 -8.90 -3.45
N LEU A 122 -16.94 -8.84 -4.42
CA LEU A 122 -15.66 -8.17 -4.24
C LEU A 122 -15.85 -6.70 -3.86
N VAL A 123 -16.79 -5.98 -4.50
CA VAL A 123 -17.12 -4.61 -4.11
C VAL A 123 -17.82 -4.55 -2.75
N VAL A 124 -18.73 -5.46 -2.40
CA VAL A 124 -19.36 -5.51 -1.06
C VAL A 124 -18.34 -5.73 0.05
N ILE A 125 -17.36 -6.61 -0.15
CA ILE A 125 -16.28 -6.89 0.81
C ILE A 125 -15.31 -5.69 0.90
N LEU A 126 -14.98 -5.04 -0.22
CA LEU A 126 -14.20 -3.78 -0.25
C LEU A 126 -14.94 -2.55 0.33
N VAL A 127 -16.27 -2.57 0.39
CA VAL A 127 -17.10 -1.50 1.01
C VAL A 127 -17.27 -1.71 2.52
N SER A 128 -17.08 -2.95 3.00
CA SER A 128 -17.22 -3.32 4.41
C SER A 128 -15.89 -3.55 5.13
N ASP A 129 -14.76 -3.32 4.43
CA ASP A 129 -13.38 -3.52 4.89
C ASP A 129 -13.08 -4.94 5.45
N LEU A 130 -13.94 -5.93 5.17
CA LEU A 130 -13.81 -7.32 5.62
C LEU A 130 -12.72 -8.11 4.87
N GLY A 131 -12.18 -7.56 3.78
CA GLY A 131 -11.17 -8.19 2.95
C GLY A 131 -10.71 -7.29 1.81
N TRP A 132 -9.53 -7.60 1.27
CA TRP A 132 -8.87 -6.81 0.22
C TRP A 132 -8.66 -7.62 -1.06
N ILE A 133 -8.12 -6.95 -2.08
CA ILE A 133 -7.72 -7.57 -3.34
C ILE A 133 -6.24 -7.28 -3.57
N SER A 134 -5.49 -8.30 -3.99
CA SER A 134 -4.06 -8.15 -4.31
C SER A 134 -3.83 -8.09 -5.84
N PRO A 135 -3.68 -6.89 -6.43
CA PRO A 135 -3.57 -6.73 -7.88
C PRO A 135 -2.20 -7.12 -8.46
N GLY A 136 -1.16 -7.26 -7.62
CA GLY A 136 0.25 -7.36 -8.02
C GLY A 136 0.98 -8.67 -7.70
N GLN A 137 0.38 -9.61 -6.94
CA GLN A 137 0.96 -10.92 -6.56
C GLN A 137 1.40 -11.87 -7.72
N TRP A 138 1.29 -11.43 -8.97
CA TRP A 138 1.22 -12.29 -10.16
C TRP A 138 2.57 -12.46 -10.86
N GLY A 139 3.44 -11.43 -10.81
CA GLY A 139 4.69 -11.39 -11.56
C GLY A 139 4.49 -11.36 -13.09
N GLN A 140 5.45 -10.77 -13.83
CA GLN A 140 5.31 -10.61 -15.28
C GLN A 140 5.17 -11.96 -16.02
N VAL A 141 5.88 -13.01 -15.58
CA VAL A 141 5.84 -14.33 -16.22
C VAL A 141 4.45 -14.97 -16.13
N ALA A 142 3.82 -14.97 -14.95
CA ALA A 142 2.49 -15.58 -14.79
C ALA A 142 1.39 -14.68 -15.33
N TRP A 143 1.55 -13.34 -15.27
CA TRP A 143 0.66 -12.40 -15.96
C TRP A 143 0.65 -12.65 -17.47
N PHE A 144 1.82 -12.79 -18.10
CA PHE A 144 1.95 -13.04 -19.53
C PHE A 144 1.44 -14.44 -19.93
N GLY A 145 1.77 -15.46 -19.14
CA GLY A 145 1.22 -16.82 -19.33
C GLY A 145 -0.30 -16.87 -19.20
N PHE A 146 -0.88 -16.11 -18.24
CA PHE A 146 -2.33 -16.01 -18.09
C PHE A 146 -2.98 -15.16 -19.19
N LEU A 147 -2.33 -14.10 -19.69
CA LEU A 147 -2.77 -13.36 -20.86
C LEU A 147 -2.83 -14.27 -22.09
N ILE A 148 -1.83 -15.11 -22.32
CA ILE A 148 -1.83 -16.12 -23.39
C ILE A 148 -2.98 -17.11 -23.19
N ALA A 149 -3.23 -17.59 -21.96
CA ALA A 149 -4.38 -18.46 -21.69
C ALA A 149 -5.74 -17.75 -21.90
N CYS A 150 -5.84 -16.46 -21.59
CA CYS A 150 -7.03 -15.63 -21.82
C CYS A 150 -7.31 -15.42 -23.31
N LEU A 151 -6.29 -15.06 -24.08
CA LEU A 151 -6.38 -14.91 -25.54
C LEU A 151 -6.63 -16.27 -26.22
N GLY A 152 -5.98 -17.34 -25.74
CA GLY A 152 -6.25 -18.72 -26.13
C GLY A 152 -7.70 -19.11 -25.89
N SER A 153 -8.27 -18.78 -24.72
CA SER A 153 -9.69 -18.95 -24.43
C SER A 153 -10.56 -18.19 -25.43
N LEU A 154 -10.25 -16.93 -25.73
CA LEU A 154 -11.02 -16.10 -26.66
C LEU A 154 -11.03 -16.70 -28.08
N VAL A 155 -9.87 -17.19 -28.55
CA VAL A 155 -9.72 -17.85 -29.86
C VAL A 155 -10.42 -19.21 -29.91
N VAL A 156 -10.19 -20.08 -28.92
CA VAL A 156 -10.77 -21.45 -28.86
C VAL A 156 -12.29 -21.40 -28.72
N THR A 157 -12.82 -20.49 -27.91
CA THR A 157 -14.28 -20.40 -27.67
C THR A 157 -15.03 -19.66 -28.78
N ARG A 158 -14.32 -18.94 -29.68
CA ARG A 158 -14.87 -18.06 -30.75
C ARG A 158 -16.08 -17.23 -30.27
N ALA A 159 -16.05 -16.78 -29.02
CA ALA A 159 -17.26 -16.42 -28.30
C ALA A 159 -17.87 -15.10 -28.79
N ALA A 160 -19.21 -15.06 -28.92
CA ALA A 160 -20.02 -13.89 -29.28
C ALA A 160 -20.08 -12.78 -28.21
N ARG A 161 -19.02 -12.67 -27.39
CA ARG A 161 -18.74 -11.67 -26.35
C ARG A 161 -17.29 -11.18 -26.35
N ALA A 162 -16.45 -11.64 -27.29
CA ALA A 162 -15.10 -11.06 -27.48
C ALA A 162 -15.13 -9.55 -27.77
N ASP A 163 -16.24 -9.04 -28.32
CA ASP A 163 -16.44 -7.64 -28.64
C ASP A 163 -16.51 -6.72 -27.42
N VAL A 164 -17.09 -7.14 -26.28
CA VAL A 164 -17.07 -6.34 -25.04
C VAL A 164 -15.69 -6.33 -24.37
N THR A 165 -15.00 -7.48 -24.35
CA THR A 165 -13.64 -7.58 -23.80
C THR A 165 -12.65 -6.71 -24.59
N LEU A 166 -12.67 -6.80 -25.92
CA LEU A 166 -11.80 -6.00 -26.78
C LEU A 166 -12.16 -4.51 -26.73
N ALA A 167 -13.45 -4.15 -26.75
CA ALA A 167 -13.86 -2.76 -26.61
C ALA A 167 -13.43 -2.16 -25.26
N TYR A 168 -13.59 -2.91 -24.16
CA TYR A 168 -13.17 -2.45 -22.84
C TYR A 168 -11.65 -2.26 -22.77
N LEU A 169 -10.86 -3.24 -23.22
CA LEU A 169 -9.40 -3.09 -23.25
C LEU A 169 -8.97 -1.91 -24.12
N THR A 170 -9.54 -1.74 -25.33
CA THR A 170 -9.23 -0.60 -26.20
C THR A 170 -9.60 0.74 -25.57
N PHE A 171 -10.77 0.88 -24.96
CA PHE A 171 -11.17 2.14 -24.31
C PHE A 171 -10.37 2.41 -23.04
N TYR A 172 -10.25 1.44 -22.14
CA TYR A 172 -9.55 1.60 -20.87
C TYR A 172 -8.05 1.89 -21.08
N VAL A 173 -7.35 1.08 -21.88
CA VAL A 173 -5.93 1.28 -22.18
C VAL A 173 -5.73 2.54 -23.03
N GLY A 174 -6.57 2.76 -24.04
CA GLY A 174 -6.49 3.97 -24.89
C GLY A 174 -6.66 5.27 -24.08
N LEU A 175 -7.57 5.29 -23.12
CA LEU A 175 -7.78 6.45 -22.22
C LEU A 175 -6.69 6.57 -21.15
N LEU A 176 -6.10 5.47 -20.66
CA LEU A 176 -4.91 5.51 -19.79
C LEU A 176 -3.72 6.17 -20.51
N PHE A 177 -3.43 5.73 -21.74
CA PHE A 177 -2.37 6.34 -22.56
C PHE A 177 -2.70 7.77 -22.97
N ALA A 178 -3.96 8.09 -23.31
CA ALA A 178 -4.36 9.46 -23.61
C ALA A 178 -4.22 10.40 -22.40
N ARG A 179 -4.58 9.94 -21.18
CA ARG A 179 -4.33 10.67 -19.93
C ARG A 179 -2.83 10.87 -19.71
N ALA A 180 -2.03 9.83 -19.88
CA ALA A 180 -0.59 9.90 -19.70
C ALA A 180 0.05 10.94 -20.65
N LEU A 181 -0.25 10.84 -21.95
CA LEU A 181 0.20 11.79 -22.97
C LEU A 181 -0.27 13.23 -22.71
N TRP A 182 -1.48 13.42 -22.17
CA TRP A 182 -1.99 14.75 -21.82
C TRP A 182 -1.26 15.39 -20.63
N LEU A 183 -0.77 14.59 -19.68
CA LEU A 183 -0.04 15.05 -18.50
C LEU A 183 1.49 15.10 -18.69
N GLY A 184 2.01 14.55 -19.80
CA GLY A 184 3.45 14.35 -20.00
C GLY A 184 4.02 13.15 -19.22
N ASP A 185 3.16 12.28 -18.67
CA ASP A 185 3.58 11.05 -18.00
C ASP A 185 4.36 10.14 -18.97
N PRO A 186 5.51 9.56 -18.58
CA PRO A 186 6.23 8.60 -19.42
C PRO A 186 5.38 7.34 -19.66
N PRO A 187 5.49 6.70 -20.84
CA PRO A 187 4.63 5.55 -21.21
C PRO A 187 4.84 4.30 -20.33
N THR A 188 5.91 4.26 -19.53
CA THR A 188 6.13 3.24 -18.49
C THR A 188 5.02 3.21 -17.43
N ILE A 189 4.39 4.36 -17.13
CA ILE A 189 3.30 4.44 -16.15
C ILE A 189 2.04 3.68 -16.63
N PRO A 190 1.44 3.99 -17.80
CA PRO A 190 0.30 3.22 -18.29
C PRO A 190 0.67 1.77 -18.67
N LEU A 191 1.92 1.48 -19.05
CA LEU A 191 2.40 0.10 -19.24
C LEU A 191 2.33 -0.71 -17.93
N HIS A 192 2.92 -0.21 -16.84
CA HIS A 192 2.86 -0.90 -15.55
C HIS A 192 1.42 -1.03 -15.02
N GLN A 193 0.54 -0.07 -15.30
CA GLN A 193 -0.87 -0.12 -14.90
C GLN A 193 -1.70 -1.18 -15.65
N ILE A 194 -1.26 -1.67 -16.83
CA ILE A 194 -1.93 -2.77 -17.54
C ILE A 194 -1.41 -4.16 -17.14
N GLU A 195 -0.25 -4.26 -16.47
CA GLU A 195 0.35 -5.51 -15.97
C GLU A 195 -0.35 -6.10 -14.72
N SER A 196 -1.64 -5.79 -14.52
CA SER A 196 -2.43 -6.33 -13.41
C SER A 196 -3.14 -7.64 -13.77
N GLY A 197 -2.97 -8.67 -12.93
CA GLY A 197 -3.74 -9.91 -13.05
C GLY A 197 -5.25 -9.71 -12.82
N ALA A 198 -5.62 -8.72 -11.99
CA ALA A 198 -7.00 -8.36 -11.75
C ALA A 198 -7.67 -7.80 -13.01
N LEU A 199 -6.95 -7.00 -13.81
CA LEU A 199 -7.42 -6.48 -15.10
C LEU A 199 -7.70 -7.61 -16.10
N LEU A 200 -6.89 -8.67 -16.10
CA LEU A 200 -7.11 -9.85 -16.95
C LEU A 200 -8.34 -10.66 -16.52
N ILE A 201 -8.48 -11.01 -15.23
CA ILE A 201 -9.69 -11.71 -14.74
C ILE A 201 -10.94 -10.89 -15.05
N PHE A 202 -10.87 -9.58 -14.78
CA PHE A 202 -11.97 -8.66 -15.08
C PHE A 202 -12.37 -8.70 -16.57
N SER A 203 -11.41 -8.49 -17.46
CA SER A 203 -11.66 -8.30 -18.89
C SER A 203 -12.14 -9.58 -19.58
N PHE A 204 -11.61 -10.74 -19.18
CA PHE A 204 -11.90 -12.01 -19.84
C PHE A 204 -12.99 -12.86 -19.15
N PHE A 205 -13.27 -12.64 -17.85
CA PHE A 205 -14.22 -13.47 -17.09
C PHE A 205 -15.34 -12.68 -16.38
N MET A 206 -15.19 -11.37 -16.14
CA MET A 206 -16.23 -10.57 -15.47
C MET A 206 -17.08 -9.74 -16.43
N ILE A 207 -16.46 -8.83 -17.19
CA ILE A 207 -17.16 -7.97 -18.15
C ILE A 207 -17.60 -8.71 -19.42
N SER A 208 -17.10 -9.93 -19.63
CA SER A 208 -17.45 -10.81 -20.76
C SER A 208 -18.72 -11.65 -20.52
N ASP A 209 -19.24 -11.73 -19.29
CA ASP A 209 -20.29 -12.68 -18.92
C ASP A 209 -21.61 -12.43 -19.70
N PRO A 210 -22.08 -13.39 -20.52
CA PRO A 210 -23.31 -13.24 -21.31
C PRO A 210 -24.60 -13.20 -20.47
N LYS A 211 -24.56 -13.46 -19.15
CA LYS A 211 -25.72 -13.32 -18.26
C LYS A 211 -25.86 -11.95 -17.62
N THR A 212 -24.86 -11.08 -17.75
CA THR A 212 -24.81 -9.73 -17.17
C THR A 212 -24.51 -8.64 -18.19
N THR A 213 -24.04 -8.98 -19.40
CA THR A 213 -23.80 -8.04 -20.50
C THR A 213 -25.03 -7.76 -21.37
N PRO A 214 -25.07 -6.63 -22.10
CA PRO A 214 -26.07 -6.36 -23.14
C PRO A 214 -26.08 -7.39 -24.29
N ASP A 215 -27.26 -7.59 -24.89
CA ASP A 215 -27.46 -8.57 -25.97
C ASP A 215 -27.04 -8.07 -27.35
N SER A 216 -27.11 -6.77 -27.62
CA SER A 216 -26.61 -6.17 -28.87
C SER A 216 -25.10 -5.84 -28.82
N ARG A 217 -24.42 -5.91 -29.98
CA ARG A 217 -23.01 -5.52 -30.11
C ARG A 217 -22.78 -4.03 -29.83
N SER A 218 -23.68 -3.18 -30.32
CA SER A 218 -23.68 -1.73 -30.02
C SER A 218 -23.87 -1.46 -28.52
N GLY A 219 -24.83 -2.13 -27.88
CA GLY A 219 -25.03 -2.06 -26.43
C GLY A 219 -23.80 -2.50 -25.63
N ARG A 220 -23.10 -3.55 -26.07
CA ARG A 220 -21.84 -4.00 -25.45
C ARG A 220 -20.69 -3.02 -25.60
N ILE A 221 -20.51 -2.41 -26.76
CA ILE A 221 -19.46 -1.39 -26.98
C ILE A 221 -19.75 -0.15 -26.13
N LEU A 222 -21.02 0.30 -26.09
CA LEU A 222 -21.46 1.41 -25.21
C LEU A 222 -21.23 1.08 -23.73
N PHE A 223 -21.58 -0.12 -23.29
CA PHE A 223 -21.37 -0.58 -21.91
C PHE A 223 -19.88 -0.66 -21.55
N ALA A 224 -19.02 -1.18 -22.44
CA ALA A 224 -17.57 -1.18 -22.26
C ALA A 224 -17.01 0.24 -22.11
N LEU A 225 -17.48 1.20 -22.90
CA LEU A 225 -17.09 2.60 -22.79
C LEU A 225 -17.55 3.21 -21.46
N MET A 226 -18.81 3.01 -21.07
CA MET A 226 -19.35 3.49 -19.78
C MET A 226 -18.59 2.93 -18.58
N VAL A 227 -18.30 1.62 -18.58
CA VAL A 227 -17.50 0.95 -17.55
C VAL A 227 -16.06 1.50 -17.53
N SER A 228 -15.44 1.74 -18.68
CA SER A 228 -14.09 2.32 -18.77
C SER A 228 -14.05 3.75 -18.20
N LEU A 229 -15.00 4.62 -18.61
CA LEU A 229 -15.10 5.99 -18.11
C LEU A 229 -15.37 6.04 -16.60
N THR A 230 -16.25 5.16 -16.10
CA THR A 230 -16.56 5.07 -14.67
C THR A 230 -15.38 4.54 -13.87
N ALA A 231 -14.65 3.54 -14.40
CA ALA A 231 -13.42 3.03 -13.78
C ALA A 231 -12.35 4.13 -13.71
N LEU A 232 -12.12 4.88 -14.78
CA LEU A 232 -11.12 5.96 -14.77
C LEU A 232 -11.52 7.11 -13.84
N TYR A 233 -12.81 7.44 -13.75
CA TYR A 233 -13.30 8.42 -12.78
C TYR A 233 -13.16 7.92 -11.33
N VAL A 234 -13.38 6.63 -11.06
CA VAL A 234 -13.13 6.04 -9.73
C VAL A 234 -11.62 5.96 -9.41
N GLN A 235 -10.77 5.69 -10.41
CA GLN A 235 -9.31 5.58 -10.25
C GLN A 235 -8.63 6.94 -10.04
N PHE A 236 -9.03 7.97 -10.78
CA PHE A 236 -8.33 9.27 -10.81
C PHE A 236 -9.15 10.45 -10.24
N GLY A 237 -10.46 10.30 -10.05
CA GLY A 237 -11.32 11.27 -9.37
C GLY A 237 -11.61 10.90 -7.91
N PHE A 238 -11.82 9.61 -7.62
CA PHE A 238 -11.98 9.09 -6.25
C PHE A 238 -10.74 8.39 -5.68
N PHE A 239 -9.64 8.30 -6.45
CA PHE A 239 -8.36 7.71 -6.03
C PHE A 239 -8.47 6.26 -5.48
N LYS A 240 -9.47 5.48 -5.94
CA LYS A 240 -9.68 4.10 -5.48
C LYS A 240 -9.01 3.07 -6.42
N PRO A 241 -8.24 2.10 -5.89
CA PRO A 241 -7.68 1.01 -6.68
C PRO A 241 -8.76 0.01 -7.13
N ASN A 242 -8.39 -0.88 -8.06
CA ASN A 242 -9.28 -1.90 -8.64
C ASN A 242 -10.54 -1.32 -9.31
N ALA A 243 -10.45 -0.10 -9.84
CA ALA A 243 -11.57 0.73 -10.29
C ALA A 243 -12.46 0.09 -11.38
N SER A 244 -11.92 -0.84 -12.18
CA SER A 244 -12.69 -1.67 -13.13
C SER A 244 -13.86 -2.41 -12.46
N LEU A 245 -13.64 -2.95 -11.26
CA LEU A 245 -14.65 -3.69 -10.49
C LEU A 245 -15.83 -2.77 -10.13
N TRP A 246 -15.50 -1.59 -9.60
CA TRP A 246 -16.47 -0.53 -9.27
C TRP A 246 -17.23 -0.07 -10.51
N GLY A 247 -16.53 0.22 -11.61
CA GLY A 247 -17.15 0.62 -12.88
C GLY A 247 -18.16 -0.41 -13.40
N LEU A 248 -17.86 -1.70 -13.28
CA LEU A 248 -18.79 -2.77 -13.65
C LEU A 248 -19.98 -2.86 -12.67
N VAL A 249 -19.79 -2.70 -11.36
CA VAL A 249 -20.93 -2.67 -10.41
C VAL A 249 -21.84 -1.47 -10.68
N PHE A 250 -21.29 -0.27 -10.82
CA PHE A 250 -22.10 0.95 -11.04
C PHE A 250 -22.82 0.96 -12.40
N CYS A 251 -22.21 0.42 -13.46
CA CYS A 251 -22.87 0.33 -14.77
C CYS A 251 -23.85 -0.85 -14.90
N SER A 252 -23.69 -1.94 -14.14
CA SER A 252 -24.52 -3.15 -14.26
C SER A 252 -26.05 -2.90 -14.21
N PRO A 253 -26.59 -2.06 -13.30
CA PRO A 253 -28.01 -1.69 -13.27
C PRO A 253 -28.54 -1.00 -14.55
N LEU A 254 -27.66 -0.48 -15.41
CA LEU A 254 -28.02 0.18 -16.66
C LEU A 254 -28.19 -0.82 -17.83
N VAL A 255 -27.74 -2.07 -17.69
CA VAL A 255 -27.85 -3.10 -18.75
C VAL A 255 -29.31 -3.35 -19.19
N PRO A 256 -30.31 -3.47 -18.29
CA PRO A 256 -31.72 -3.56 -18.68
C PRO A 256 -32.27 -2.35 -19.46
N PHE A 257 -31.66 -1.18 -19.31
CA PHE A 257 -32.00 0.04 -20.05
C PHE A 257 -31.29 0.07 -21.41
N ILE A 258 -30.01 -0.33 -21.47
CA ILE A 258 -29.24 -0.50 -22.72
C ILE A 258 -29.91 -1.56 -23.61
N ASP A 259 -30.32 -2.71 -23.07
CA ASP A 259 -31.06 -3.75 -23.80
C ASP A 259 -32.44 -3.29 -24.29
N ARG A 260 -33.03 -2.24 -23.69
CA ARG A 260 -34.29 -1.63 -24.13
C ARG A 260 -34.08 -0.60 -25.25
N LEU A 261 -32.97 0.13 -25.24
CA LEU A 261 -32.61 1.09 -26.30
C LEU A 261 -32.00 0.41 -27.53
N LEU A 262 -31.19 -0.63 -27.30
CA LEU A 262 -30.40 -1.34 -28.30
C LEU A 262 -30.69 -2.85 -28.19
N PRO A 263 -31.88 -3.32 -28.62
CA PRO A 263 -32.26 -4.72 -28.53
C PRO A 263 -31.34 -5.63 -29.35
N GLY A 264 -31.15 -6.87 -28.91
CA GLY A 264 -30.30 -7.86 -29.56
C GLY A 264 -30.69 -9.29 -29.23
N VAL A 265 -30.03 -10.26 -29.89
CA VAL A 265 -30.29 -11.69 -29.66
C VAL A 265 -29.63 -12.13 -28.35
N ARG A 266 -30.44 -12.71 -27.48
CA ARG A 266 -30.02 -13.21 -26.17
C ARG A 266 -29.09 -14.42 -26.31
N TYR A 267 -27.97 -14.40 -25.58
CA TYR A 267 -26.99 -15.48 -25.64
C TYR A 267 -27.43 -16.76 -24.91
N ASP A 268 -27.26 -17.89 -25.60
CA ASP A 268 -27.57 -19.25 -25.14
C ASP A 268 -26.30 -20.12 -25.18
N TRP A 269 -25.99 -20.78 -24.05
CA TRP A 269 -24.85 -21.69 -23.94
C TRP A 269 -25.04 -22.99 -24.73
N SER A 270 -26.28 -23.37 -25.06
CA SER A 270 -26.59 -24.58 -25.83
C SER A 270 -26.51 -24.39 -27.35
N LYS A 271 -26.50 -23.14 -27.82
CA LYS A 271 -26.46 -22.75 -29.24
C LYS A 271 -25.55 -21.53 -29.41
N PRO A 272 -24.22 -21.72 -29.55
CA PRO A 272 -23.30 -20.61 -29.81
C PRO A 272 -23.68 -19.93 -31.13
N SER A 273 -24.26 -18.74 -31.04
CA SER A 273 -24.84 -18.02 -32.16
C SER A 273 -23.77 -17.54 -33.13
N THR A 274 -23.64 -18.20 -34.29
CA THR A 274 -22.92 -17.66 -35.44
C THR A 274 -23.61 -16.37 -35.91
N GLY A 275 -22.83 -15.35 -36.23
CA GLY A 275 -23.28 -13.97 -36.35
C GLY A 275 -24.06 -13.61 -37.63
N HIS A 276 -24.97 -14.47 -38.10
CA HIS A 276 -25.78 -14.22 -39.28
C HIS A 276 -27.22 -13.84 -38.92
N THR A 277 -27.58 -12.57 -39.15
CA THR A 277 -28.95 -12.09 -39.10
C THR A 277 -29.75 -12.55 -40.32
N SER A 278 -30.56 -13.59 -40.16
CA SER A 278 -31.72 -13.80 -41.02
C SER A 278 -32.81 -12.80 -40.63
N MET A 279 -33.23 -11.94 -41.57
CA MET A 279 -34.33 -10.99 -41.36
C MET A 279 -35.69 -11.68 -41.55
N PRO A 280 -36.63 -11.58 -40.60
CA PRO A 280 -38.07 -11.60 -40.88
C PRO A 280 -38.52 -10.25 -41.46
N ILE A 281 -39.65 -10.26 -42.17
CA ILE A 281 -40.14 -9.12 -42.95
C ILE A 281 -40.83 -8.05 -42.06
N LEU A 282 -40.81 -6.81 -42.54
CA LEU A 282 -41.34 -5.60 -41.88
C LEU A 282 -42.84 -5.66 -41.57
N SER A 283 -43.27 -5.00 -40.49
CA SER A 283 -44.63 -4.48 -40.29
C SER A 283 -44.59 -3.30 -39.30
N PRO A 284 -45.25 -2.14 -39.58
CA PRO A 284 -45.05 -0.91 -38.80
C PRO A 284 -46.06 -0.76 -37.65
N VAL A 285 -45.61 -0.29 -36.48
CA VAL A 285 -46.49 0.17 -35.39
C VAL A 285 -45.98 1.47 -34.76
N SER A 286 -46.92 2.42 -34.68
CA SER A 286 -46.93 3.74 -34.01
C SER A 286 -45.89 4.08 -32.93
N PHE A 287 -45.42 5.33 -32.96
CA PHE A 287 -44.62 5.99 -31.92
C PHE A 287 -45.51 6.90 -31.03
N GLN A 288 -45.38 6.82 -29.71
CA GLN A 288 -45.82 7.86 -28.77
C GLN A 288 -44.84 8.01 -27.59
N PRO A 289 -44.40 9.23 -27.23
CA PRO A 289 -43.57 9.49 -26.06
C PRO A 289 -44.37 10.01 -24.85
N GLN A 290 -44.01 9.58 -23.63
CA GLN A 290 -44.50 10.20 -22.38
C GLN A 290 -43.36 10.58 -21.42
N ARG A 291 -43.36 11.88 -21.07
CA ARG A 291 -42.97 12.57 -19.81
C ARG A 291 -41.68 12.19 -19.05
N ARG A 292 -40.97 13.25 -18.60
CA ARG A 292 -39.87 13.25 -17.61
C ARG A 292 -40.43 13.39 -16.17
N PHE A 293 -39.64 13.03 -15.16
CA PHE A 293 -39.63 13.75 -13.86
C PHE A 293 -38.25 13.69 -13.15
N CYS A 294 -38.08 14.39 -12.02
CA CYS A 294 -36.79 14.71 -11.38
C CYS A 294 -36.69 14.27 -9.89
N MET A 295 -35.53 14.51 -9.24
CA MET A 295 -35.08 13.88 -7.98
C MET A 295 -34.50 14.91 -6.99
N LYS A 296 -34.73 14.77 -5.66
CA LYS A 296 -34.04 15.55 -4.60
C LYS A 296 -34.25 15.02 -3.15
N CYS A 297 -33.34 15.43 -2.25
CA CYS A 297 -33.40 15.41 -0.76
C CYS A 297 -33.17 14.10 0.04
N LEU A 298 -31.94 13.91 0.60
CA LEU A 298 -31.63 13.29 1.92
C LEU A 298 -30.10 13.28 2.21
N VAL A 299 -29.58 14.06 3.17
CA VAL A 299 -28.13 14.07 3.56
C VAL A 299 -27.83 14.43 5.05
N VAL A 300 -28.62 15.32 5.67
CA VAL A 300 -28.17 16.17 6.80
C VAL A 300 -27.64 15.53 8.10
N PRO A 301 -28.16 14.42 8.66
CA PRO A 301 -27.99 14.12 10.10
C PRO A 301 -26.65 13.51 10.55
N VAL A 302 -25.66 13.32 9.68
CA VAL A 302 -24.44 12.54 10.00
C VAL A 302 -23.37 13.36 10.75
N LEU A 303 -23.37 14.69 10.63
CA LEU A 303 -22.17 15.51 10.90
C LEU A 303 -21.91 15.82 12.39
N THR A 304 -22.90 15.71 13.28
CA THR A 304 -22.81 16.22 14.67
C THR A 304 -22.06 15.34 15.66
N PHE A 305 -21.74 14.08 15.33
CA PHE A 305 -21.15 13.14 16.29
C PHE A 305 -19.61 13.25 16.43
N VAL A 306 -18.92 13.82 15.44
CA VAL A 306 -17.45 13.72 15.31
C VAL A 306 -16.68 14.69 16.23
N VAL A 307 -17.31 15.77 16.69
CA VAL A 307 -16.62 16.93 17.30
C VAL A 307 -16.18 16.69 18.77
N GLY A 308 -16.65 15.62 19.43
CA GLY A 308 -16.56 15.48 20.89
C GLY A 308 -15.30 14.85 21.49
N LEU A 309 -14.32 14.39 20.70
CA LEU A 309 -13.33 13.38 21.15
C LEU A 309 -11.85 13.83 21.19
N LEU A 310 -11.55 15.13 21.16
CA LEU A 310 -10.17 15.61 21.06
C LEU A 310 -9.79 16.61 22.17
N ALA A 311 -9.35 16.03 23.29
CA ALA A 311 -8.58 16.71 24.34
C ALA A 311 -7.63 15.71 25.02
N TRP A 312 -6.40 15.56 24.50
CA TRP A 312 -5.13 15.36 25.26
C TRP A 312 -3.96 14.93 24.35
N HIS A 313 -2.75 15.26 24.79
CA HIS A 313 -1.46 15.05 24.14
C HIS A 313 -0.46 14.41 25.10
N SER A 314 0.55 13.73 24.54
CA SER A 314 1.86 13.40 25.16
C SER A 314 2.84 12.95 24.08
N ASP A 315 4.12 13.26 24.25
CA ASP A 315 5.22 12.81 23.37
C ASP A 315 5.93 11.56 23.92
N ALA A 316 6.46 10.71 23.02
CA ALA A 316 7.22 9.49 23.32
C ALA A 316 8.19 9.14 22.17
N SER A 317 9.00 8.08 22.33
CA SER A 317 9.78 7.36 21.29
C SER A 317 10.29 5.99 21.87
N ALA A 318 10.93 5.07 21.10
CA ALA A 318 11.01 3.62 21.41
C ALA A 318 12.28 2.82 21.09
N PHE A 319 12.53 1.71 21.81
CA PHE A 319 13.79 0.94 21.79
C PHE A 319 13.71 -0.58 21.53
N CYS A 320 14.59 -1.13 20.67
CA CYS A 320 14.60 -2.54 20.24
C CYS A 320 15.37 -3.53 21.16
N GLY A 321 15.29 -3.35 22.49
CA GLY A 321 15.92 -4.22 23.48
C GLY A 321 15.36 -3.97 24.87
N PHE A 322 15.98 -4.48 25.92
CA PHE A 322 15.61 -4.06 27.29
C PHE A 322 16.82 -3.74 28.16
N TYR A 323 16.54 -3.07 29.27
CA TYR A 323 17.52 -2.60 30.24
C TYR A 323 17.39 -3.40 31.55
N VAL A 324 18.52 -3.73 32.15
CA VAL A 324 18.61 -4.31 33.49
C VAL A 324 19.46 -3.42 34.38
N GLY A 325 19.11 -3.36 35.67
CA GLY A 325 19.78 -2.54 36.71
C GLY A 325 19.93 -3.32 38.02
N LYS A 326 20.65 -2.80 39.01
CA LYS A 326 20.98 -3.54 40.24
C LYS A 326 20.13 -3.13 41.45
N ALA A 327 19.82 -1.84 41.59
CA ALA A 327 18.91 -1.29 42.59
C ALA A 327 17.43 -1.24 42.12
N ASP A 328 16.54 -0.70 42.97
CA ASP A 328 15.11 -0.44 42.61
C ASP A 328 14.92 0.85 41.78
N THR A 329 15.84 1.10 40.85
CA THR A 329 15.67 2.16 39.83
C THR A 329 14.58 1.75 38.85
N LYS A 330 13.54 2.59 38.68
CA LYS A 330 12.56 2.41 37.61
C LYS A 330 13.23 2.77 36.27
N LEU A 331 13.52 1.76 35.46
CA LEU A 331 14.15 1.92 34.14
C LEU A 331 13.05 2.04 33.08
N PHE A 332 13.01 3.16 32.36
CA PHE A 332 12.09 3.40 31.26
C PHE A 332 12.88 3.88 30.03
N ASN A 333 12.48 3.44 28.83
CA ASN A 333 12.93 4.05 27.58
C ASN A 333 11.85 5.01 27.05
N LYS A 334 12.29 6.12 26.42
CA LYS A 334 11.41 7.07 25.72
C LYS A 334 11.99 7.57 24.38
N ALA A 335 13.04 6.94 23.84
CA ALA A 335 13.45 7.07 22.43
C ALA A 335 14.44 5.97 21.97
N SER A 336 14.33 5.55 20.70
CA SER A 336 15.45 5.09 19.89
C SER A 336 15.22 5.29 18.39
N GLU A 337 16.35 5.37 17.69
CA GLU A 337 16.47 5.32 16.24
C GLU A 337 17.29 4.07 15.84
N VAL A 338 16.87 3.40 14.76
CA VAL A 338 17.56 2.21 14.24
C VAL A 338 17.79 2.31 12.75
N VAL A 339 19.05 2.17 12.33
CA VAL A 339 19.43 2.06 10.91
C VAL A 339 19.73 0.60 10.59
N MET A 340 19.11 0.06 9.55
CA MET A 340 19.31 -1.31 9.06
C MET A 340 19.84 -1.27 7.63
N ALA A 341 21.16 -1.37 7.45
CA ALA A 341 21.76 -1.51 6.13
C ALA A 341 21.78 -2.99 5.73
N ARG A 342 21.08 -3.36 4.65
CA ARG A 342 20.93 -4.74 4.20
C ARG A 342 21.12 -4.90 2.69
N GLN A 343 21.91 -5.92 2.34
CA GLN A 343 21.99 -6.51 1.00
C GLN A 343 22.02 -8.04 1.17
N ASP A 344 21.22 -8.75 0.38
CA ASP A 344 21.04 -10.21 0.44
C ASP A 344 20.73 -10.72 1.87
N ASN A 345 21.66 -11.47 2.46
CA ASN A 345 21.59 -12.02 3.83
C ASN A 345 22.47 -11.25 4.83
N LYS A 346 23.22 -10.23 4.41
CA LYS A 346 24.11 -9.47 5.29
C LYS A 346 23.37 -8.26 5.83
N THR A 347 23.48 -7.98 7.13
CA THR A 347 22.78 -6.85 7.75
C THR A 347 23.66 -6.20 8.81
N VAL A 348 23.75 -4.88 8.74
CA VAL A 348 24.34 -4.03 9.78
C VAL A 348 23.20 -3.25 10.43
N ILE A 349 23.09 -3.34 11.75
CA ILE A 349 22.12 -2.59 12.55
C ILE A 349 22.86 -1.57 13.42
N THR A 350 22.57 -0.29 13.24
CA THR A 350 23.03 0.80 14.10
C THR A 350 21.87 1.27 14.98
N MET A 351 22.05 1.31 16.30
CA MET A 351 20.99 1.62 17.28
C MET A 351 21.42 2.76 18.21
N ALA A 352 20.63 3.83 18.32
CA ALA A 352 20.84 4.93 19.26
C ALA A 352 19.63 5.09 20.18
N ASN A 353 19.84 5.27 21.49
CA ASN A 353 18.76 5.15 22.49
C ASN A 353 18.77 6.29 23.53
N ASP A 354 17.62 6.89 23.83
CA ASP A 354 17.40 7.83 24.94
C ASP A 354 17.09 7.06 26.23
N PHE A 355 18.15 6.73 26.97
CA PHE A 355 18.06 6.14 28.30
C PHE A 355 17.88 7.19 29.39
N LYS A 356 16.88 7.01 30.26
CA LYS A 356 16.62 7.87 31.43
C LYS A 356 16.74 7.08 32.73
N GLY A 357 17.92 7.14 33.35
CA GLY A 357 18.27 6.49 34.63
C GLY A 357 19.75 6.71 35.02
N ASP A 358 20.24 6.10 36.11
CA ASP A 358 21.69 6.09 36.41
C ASP A 358 22.39 5.01 35.56
N VAL A 359 23.37 5.44 34.76
CA VAL A 359 24.15 4.59 33.84
C VAL A 359 25.11 3.62 34.56
N LYS A 360 25.41 3.82 35.85
CA LYS A 360 26.42 3.02 36.59
C LYS A 360 26.03 1.56 36.84
N GLU A 361 24.74 1.26 36.83
CA GLU A 361 24.22 -0.08 37.15
C GLU A 361 23.66 -0.83 35.93
N PHE A 362 23.74 -0.22 34.75
CA PHE A 362 22.94 -0.57 33.58
C PHE A 362 23.66 -1.53 32.61
N ALA A 363 22.92 -2.53 32.11
CA ALA A 363 23.25 -3.26 30.89
C ALA A 363 22.06 -3.35 29.92
N MET A 364 22.37 -3.27 28.63
CA MET A 364 21.47 -3.42 27.49
C MET A 364 21.51 -4.85 26.96
N VAL A 365 20.35 -5.47 26.78
CA VAL A 365 20.22 -6.83 26.23
C VAL A 365 19.45 -6.78 24.91
N VAL A 366 20.06 -7.29 23.83
CA VAL A 366 19.52 -7.29 22.46
C VAL A 366 19.49 -8.73 21.90
N PRO A 367 18.35 -9.21 21.35
CA PRO A 367 18.30 -10.47 20.63
C PRO A 367 18.99 -10.36 19.27
N VAL A 368 19.86 -11.31 18.95
CA VAL A 368 20.59 -11.36 17.67
C VAL A 368 20.44 -12.74 17.02
N PRO A 369 20.39 -12.84 15.68
CA PRO A 369 20.10 -14.11 15.00
C PRO A 369 21.29 -15.08 14.97
N THR A 370 22.51 -14.58 15.18
CA THR A 370 23.77 -15.33 15.24
C THR A 370 24.54 -15.01 16.52
N VAL A 371 25.61 -15.76 16.79
CA VAL A 371 26.70 -15.28 17.64
C VAL A 371 27.40 -14.12 16.90
N LEU A 372 27.92 -13.13 17.63
CA LEU A 372 28.69 -12.01 17.07
C LEU A 372 30.18 -12.17 17.39
N GLU A 373 31.04 -11.74 16.48
CA GLU A 373 32.51 -11.67 16.68
C GLU A 373 32.96 -10.24 17.01
N LYS A 374 34.18 -10.06 17.53
CA LYS A 374 34.64 -8.76 18.08
C LYS A 374 34.68 -7.64 17.04
N ASP A 375 35.12 -7.97 15.84
CA ASP A 375 35.21 -7.12 14.66
C ASP A 375 33.84 -6.82 14.02
N GLN A 376 32.77 -7.49 14.48
CA GLN A 376 31.40 -7.25 14.04
C GLN A 376 30.66 -6.20 14.87
N ILE A 377 31.25 -5.66 15.95
CA ILE A 377 30.61 -4.65 16.81
C ILE A 377 31.44 -3.37 16.84
N HIS A 378 30.80 -2.25 16.47
CA HIS A 378 31.41 -0.92 16.35
C HIS A 378 30.57 0.14 17.07
N ILE A 379 31.15 1.32 17.26
CA ILE A 379 30.42 2.50 17.77
C ILE A 379 30.24 3.47 16.61
N GLY A 380 28.99 3.78 16.28
CA GLY A 380 28.63 4.73 15.23
C GLY A 380 28.77 6.19 15.69
N ASP A 381 28.72 7.11 14.74
CA ASP A 381 28.72 8.55 15.01
C ASP A 381 27.27 9.08 15.10
N PRO A 382 26.85 9.69 16.24
CA PRO A 382 25.52 10.27 16.36
C PRO A 382 25.25 11.43 15.40
N SER A 383 26.28 12.16 14.90
CA SER A 383 26.03 13.25 13.95
C SER A 383 25.62 12.75 12.57
N VAL A 384 26.10 11.59 12.15
CA VAL A 384 25.73 10.98 10.86
C VAL A 384 24.31 10.41 10.93
N LEU A 385 23.94 9.82 12.07
CA LEU A 385 22.56 9.42 12.33
C LEU A 385 21.60 10.62 12.30
N LYS A 386 21.99 11.72 12.98
CA LYS A 386 21.23 12.98 12.90
C LYS A 386 21.12 13.50 11.46
N HIS A 387 22.20 13.45 10.67
CA HIS A 387 22.14 13.90 9.27
C HIS A 387 21.18 13.04 8.43
N LEU A 388 21.13 11.72 8.65
CA LEU A 388 20.14 10.83 8.05
C LEU A 388 18.71 11.19 8.47
N ALA A 389 18.50 11.50 9.76
CA ALA A 389 17.21 11.92 10.31
C ALA A 389 16.75 13.28 9.76
N ASP A 390 17.66 14.26 9.62
CA ASP A 390 17.40 15.58 9.03
C ASP A 390 17.08 15.45 7.52
N TYR A 391 17.87 14.67 6.78
CA TYR A 391 17.73 14.44 5.33
C TYR A 391 16.37 13.84 4.96
N SER A 392 15.90 12.89 5.77
CA SER A 392 14.69 12.11 5.53
C SER A 392 13.45 12.64 6.25
N ALA A 393 13.54 13.82 6.89
CA ALA A 393 12.46 14.36 7.71
C ALA A 393 11.18 14.65 6.89
N PRO A 394 9.99 14.47 7.51
CA PRO A 394 8.76 15.12 7.09
C PRO A 394 8.94 16.65 7.06
N ARG A 395 8.32 17.35 6.10
CA ARG A 395 8.61 18.77 5.88
C ARG A 395 7.45 19.63 5.38
N LEU A 396 7.60 20.93 5.56
CA LEU A 396 6.87 21.97 4.84
C LEU A 396 7.56 22.29 3.51
N VAL A 397 6.78 22.65 2.50
CA VAL A 397 7.24 23.18 1.20
C VAL A 397 6.42 24.42 0.87
N GLU A 398 7.09 25.54 0.64
CA GLU A 398 6.44 26.82 0.35
C GLU A 398 6.32 27.03 -1.16
N TYR A 399 5.10 27.28 -1.62
CA TYR A 399 4.79 27.66 -3.01
C TYR A 399 4.18 29.06 -3.03
N PHE A 400 4.51 29.85 -4.05
CA PHE A 400 3.97 31.18 -4.25
C PHE A 400 3.12 31.19 -5.51
N ASP A 401 1.89 31.72 -5.42
CA ASP A 401 1.01 31.78 -6.57
C ASP A 401 1.51 32.81 -7.62
N PRO A 402 1.43 32.50 -8.93
CA PRO A 402 1.82 33.41 -9.98
C PRO A 402 0.86 34.59 -10.10
N ASN A 403 1.32 35.68 -10.72
CA ASN A 403 0.48 36.84 -11.02
C ASN A 403 -0.68 36.46 -11.96
N PRO A 404 -1.96 36.54 -11.54
CA PRO A 404 -3.10 36.14 -12.36
C PRO A 404 -3.37 37.07 -13.56
N CYS A 405 -2.70 38.22 -13.65
CA CYS A 405 -2.74 39.12 -14.80
C CYS A 405 -1.62 38.87 -15.82
N GLN A 406 -0.71 37.92 -15.57
CA GLN A 406 0.43 37.64 -16.45
C GLN A 406 0.10 36.51 -17.44
N SER A 407 0.19 36.79 -18.75
CA SER A 407 -0.02 35.78 -19.79
C SER A 407 1.10 34.71 -19.75
N PRO A 408 0.79 33.41 -19.84
CA PRO A 408 1.80 32.37 -19.91
C PRO A 408 2.68 32.51 -21.15
N TYR A 409 4.00 32.66 -20.96
CA TYR A 409 5.00 32.45 -22.00
C TYR A 409 5.53 31.01 -21.90
N PRO A 410 5.63 30.25 -23.01
CA PRO A 410 6.12 28.88 -22.97
C PRO A 410 7.66 28.82 -22.96
N GLU A 411 8.25 28.72 -21.78
CA GLU A 411 9.68 28.38 -21.63
C GLU A 411 9.87 26.87 -21.81
N SER A 412 10.34 26.45 -22.99
CA SER A 412 10.64 25.04 -23.27
C SER A 412 11.90 24.89 -24.14
N ARG A 413 13.10 25.10 -23.56
CA ARG A 413 14.39 24.72 -24.20
C ARG A 413 15.62 24.74 -23.27
N ALA A 414 15.78 23.68 -22.49
CA ALA A 414 17.07 23.25 -21.91
C ALA A 414 17.03 21.72 -21.70
N MET A 415 18.20 21.09 -21.50
CA MET A 415 18.36 19.64 -21.24
C MET A 415 17.97 18.67 -22.38
N ASP A 416 18.58 18.85 -23.56
CA ASP A 416 18.82 17.73 -24.50
C ASP A 416 20.21 17.86 -25.14
N MET A 417 21.24 17.39 -24.42
CA MET A 417 22.60 17.05 -24.91
C MET A 417 23.53 16.72 -23.73
N MET A 418 23.68 15.43 -23.38
CA MET A 418 24.95 14.77 -22.99
C MET A 418 24.72 13.31 -22.55
N ALA A 419 24.59 12.40 -23.51
CA ALA A 419 24.62 10.96 -23.26
C ALA A 419 25.34 10.22 -24.40
N LYS A 420 26.62 9.84 -24.21
CA LYS A 420 27.31 8.84 -25.05
C LYS A 420 28.67 8.34 -24.52
N SER A 421 28.90 7.05 -24.79
CA SER A 421 30.17 6.28 -24.85
C SER A 421 30.98 5.96 -23.57
N ALA A 422 31.43 4.70 -23.50
CA ALA A 422 32.34 4.11 -22.50
C ALA A 422 33.01 2.81 -23.04
N ALA A 423 34.26 2.52 -22.64
CA ALA A 423 35.04 1.25 -22.71
C ALA A 423 36.52 1.58 -22.31
N ALA A 424 37.24 0.94 -21.37
CA ALA A 424 37.67 -0.47 -21.14
C ALA A 424 38.98 -0.87 -21.91
N PRO A 425 39.84 -1.84 -21.49
CA PRO A 425 39.81 -2.77 -20.31
C PRO A 425 41.18 -3.07 -19.57
N ALA A 426 41.14 -3.98 -18.55
CA ALA A 426 42.23 -4.89 -18.05
C ALA A 426 43.41 -4.33 -17.16
N ARG A 427 44.13 -5.06 -16.26
CA ARG A 427 44.08 -6.47 -15.71
C ARG A 427 44.95 -6.68 -14.42
N GLN A 428 44.60 -7.66 -13.55
CA GLN A 428 45.43 -8.40 -12.53
C GLN A 428 46.07 -7.59 -11.35
N GLU A 429 46.43 -8.12 -10.15
CA GLU A 429 46.48 -9.50 -9.58
C GLU A 429 46.43 -9.56 -8.01
N GLN A 430 45.90 -10.67 -7.43
CA GLN A 430 46.22 -11.46 -6.18
C GLN A 430 46.80 -10.84 -4.84
N GLU A 431 46.78 -11.45 -3.63
CA GLU A 431 46.47 -12.82 -3.12
C GLU A 431 46.19 -12.89 -1.57
N LYS A 432 45.47 -13.94 -1.07
CA LYS A 432 45.51 -14.62 0.28
C LYS A 432 45.31 -13.82 1.61
N ALA A 433 44.96 -14.39 2.79
CA ALA A 433 44.23 -15.61 3.23
C ALA A 433 44.06 -15.62 4.79
N LEU A 434 43.43 -16.68 5.38
CA LEU A 434 43.26 -17.00 6.83
C LEU A 434 42.14 -16.20 7.58
N GLY A 435 41.43 -16.72 8.59
CA GLY A 435 41.21 -18.12 8.99
C GLY A 435 41.01 -18.42 10.51
N VAL A 436 39.81 -18.90 10.90
CA VAL A 436 39.46 -19.72 12.12
C VAL A 436 39.14 -19.03 13.48
N THR A 437 37.83 -18.82 13.72
CA THR A 437 36.98 -19.34 14.84
C THR A 437 37.09 -18.85 16.32
N VAL A 438 35.92 -18.90 17.00
CA VAL A 438 35.30 -18.02 18.06
C VAL A 438 35.31 -18.70 19.46
N GLU A 439 35.04 -18.14 20.66
CA GLU A 439 34.36 -16.92 21.16
C GLU A 439 35.17 -16.14 22.26
N ALA A 440 34.81 -14.88 22.62
CA ALA A 440 35.54 -14.03 23.60
C ALA A 440 34.71 -12.91 24.30
N GLN A 441 35.24 -12.34 25.40
CA GLN A 441 34.77 -11.15 26.14
C GLN A 441 35.74 -9.96 25.96
N TYR A 442 35.23 -8.72 25.83
CA TYR A 442 36.06 -7.52 25.59
C TYR A 442 35.28 -6.20 25.75
N THR A 443 35.99 -5.07 25.88
CA THR A 443 35.42 -3.70 25.87
C THR A 443 35.57 -3.07 24.47
N VAL A 444 34.57 -2.30 24.03
CA VAL A 444 34.57 -1.47 22.81
C VAL A 444 33.97 -0.11 23.14
N GLY A 445 34.77 0.96 23.04
CA GLY A 445 34.36 2.30 23.44
C GLY A 445 33.95 2.35 24.92
N GLU A 446 32.79 2.96 25.18
CA GLU A 446 32.14 3.03 26.50
C GLU A 446 31.33 1.79 26.89
N TYR A 447 31.46 0.67 26.17
CA TYR A 447 30.70 -0.56 26.43
C TYR A 447 31.59 -1.78 26.72
N ASP A 448 31.37 -2.43 27.86
CA ASP A 448 31.87 -3.78 28.13
C ASP A 448 30.90 -4.79 27.50
N ILE A 449 31.39 -5.59 26.54
CA ILE A 449 30.57 -6.51 25.74
C ILE A 449 30.70 -7.94 26.27
N LEU A 450 29.55 -8.59 26.43
CA LEU A 450 29.43 -10.02 26.69
C LEU A 450 28.46 -10.65 25.69
N ILE A 451 28.88 -11.75 25.08
CA ILE A 451 28.11 -12.55 24.14
C ILE A 451 27.85 -13.90 24.80
N LEU A 452 26.58 -14.31 24.89
CA LEU A 452 26.19 -15.48 25.67
C LEU A 452 25.69 -16.61 24.77
N SER A 453 26.48 -17.68 24.69
CA SER A 453 26.22 -18.85 23.85
C SER A 453 25.05 -19.68 24.39
N ALA A 454 23.88 -19.54 23.75
CA ALA A 454 22.64 -20.13 24.23
C ALA A 454 22.57 -21.66 24.05
N LYS A 455 23.08 -22.41 25.03
CA LYS A 455 22.75 -23.83 25.27
C LYS A 455 21.72 -24.04 26.39
N GLU A 456 21.59 -23.10 27.33
CA GLU A 456 20.64 -23.18 28.44
C GLU A 456 19.84 -21.88 28.55
N SER A 457 18.50 -21.99 28.56
CA SER A 457 17.61 -20.83 28.72
C SER A 457 17.67 -20.24 30.12
N THR A 458 17.94 -21.09 31.12
CA THR A 458 18.27 -20.71 32.50
C THR A 458 19.58 -19.92 32.57
N GLY A 459 20.57 -20.23 31.72
CA GLY A 459 21.91 -19.66 31.79
C GLY A 459 21.96 -18.13 31.74
N LEU A 460 21.14 -17.49 30.89
CA LEU A 460 21.05 -16.02 30.84
C LEU A 460 20.40 -15.43 32.10
N GLU A 461 19.29 -16.00 32.55
CA GLU A 461 18.54 -15.47 33.70
C GLU A 461 19.30 -15.67 35.01
N THR A 462 19.97 -16.82 35.15
CA THR A 462 20.93 -17.13 36.21
C THR A 462 22.12 -16.17 36.14
N TRP A 463 22.80 -16.02 34.99
CA TRP A 463 23.95 -15.13 34.87
C TRP A 463 23.60 -13.67 35.21
N LEU A 464 22.45 -13.16 34.74
CA LEU A 464 21.96 -11.83 35.10
C LEU A 464 21.77 -11.70 36.62
N SER A 465 21.11 -12.67 37.24
CA SER A 465 20.84 -12.69 38.68
C SER A 465 22.12 -12.80 39.53
N GLU A 466 23.06 -13.67 39.15
CA GLU A 466 24.35 -13.87 39.80
C GLU A 466 25.26 -12.64 39.69
N ASN A 467 25.19 -11.92 38.57
CA ASN A 467 25.88 -10.63 38.39
C ASN A 467 25.15 -9.46 39.07
N GLY A 468 24.04 -9.73 39.79
CA GLY A 468 23.30 -8.76 40.59
C GLY A 468 22.33 -7.87 39.82
N TYR A 469 21.93 -8.26 38.60
CA TYR A 469 20.93 -7.53 37.81
C TYR A 469 19.51 -8.03 38.10
N LYS A 470 18.57 -7.11 38.31
CA LYS A 470 17.15 -7.41 38.45
C LYS A 470 16.51 -7.57 37.06
N ILE A 471 15.81 -8.69 36.86
CA ILE A 471 15.06 -8.98 35.63
C ILE A 471 13.62 -8.42 35.76
N PRO A 472 13.10 -7.66 34.77
CA PRO A 472 11.74 -7.13 34.77
C PRO A 472 10.66 -8.23 34.79
N LYS A 473 9.54 -7.95 35.47
CA LYS A 473 8.36 -8.82 35.46
C LYS A 473 7.77 -8.89 34.04
N GLY A 474 7.83 -10.07 33.43
CA GLY A 474 7.37 -10.30 32.05
C GLY A 474 8.49 -10.49 31.02
N ALA A 475 9.76 -10.26 31.38
CA ALA A 475 10.89 -10.53 30.48
C ALA A 475 11.02 -12.03 30.15
N SER A 476 10.91 -12.92 31.14
CA SER A 476 11.19 -14.36 30.98
C SER A 476 10.39 -15.06 29.87
N PRO A 477 9.05 -14.90 29.75
CA PRO A 477 8.30 -15.48 28.62
C PRO A 477 8.76 -14.96 27.25
N VAL A 478 9.20 -13.69 27.18
CA VAL A 478 9.70 -13.05 25.96
C VAL A 478 11.10 -13.56 25.61
N LEU A 479 12.02 -13.64 26.58
CA LEU A 479 13.34 -14.25 26.42
C LEU A 479 13.26 -15.71 25.94
N GLN A 480 12.39 -16.51 26.58
CA GLN A 480 12.13 -17.89 26.18
C GLN A 480 11.53 -18.01 24.75
N SER A 481 10.82 -16.98 24.28
CA SER A 481 10.29 -16.94 22.91
C SER A 481 11.42 -16.83 21.88
N TYR A 482 12.42 -15.97 22.08
CA TYR A 482 13.57 -15.85 21.17
C TYR A 482 14.47 -17.10 21.18
N LEU A 483 14.63 -17.74 22.34
CA LEU A 483 15.41 -18.98 22.46
C LEU A 483 14.76 -20.14 21.71
N LYS A 484 13.43 -20.25 21.73
CA LYS A 484 12.67 -21.20 20.88
C LYS A 484 12.82 -20.90 19.38
N GLN A 485 13.14 -19.67 19.00
CA GLN A 485 13.49 -19.25 17.64
C GLN A 485 15.00 -19.37 17.31
N ASN A 486 15.78 -20.04 18.16
CA ASN A 486 17.24 -20.23 18.10
C ASN A 486 18.07 -18.94 18.06
N MET A 487 17.53 -17.80 18.50
CA MET A 487 18.30 -16.56 18.61
C MET A 487 19.28 -16.61 19.79
N LYS A 488 20.25 -15.70 19.79
CA LYS A 488 21.26 -15.49 20.84
C LYS A 488 21.04 -14.13 21.47
N PHE A 489 21.71 -13.87 22.59
CA PHE A 489 21.64 -12.57 23.27
C PHE A 489 23.01 -11.93 23.34
N PHE A 490 23.05 -10.69 22.88
CA PHE A 490 24.15 -9.76 23.03
C PHE A 490 23.87 -8.87 24.25
N VAL A 491 24.87 -8.70 25.12
CA VAL A 491 24.78 -7.87 26.33
C VAL A 491 25.87 -6.81 26.30
N ALA A 492 25.48 -5.53 26.25
CA ALA A 492 26.38 -4.40 26.38
C ALA A 492 26.15 -3.70 27.73
N LYS A 493 27.13 -3.78 28.62
CA LYS A 493 27.17 -3.05 29.90
C LYS A 493 27.89 -1.71 29.68
N VAL A 494 27.39 -0.61 30.25
CA VAL A 494 28.09 0.69 30.14
C VAL A 494 29.29 0.75 31.09
N ASN A 495 30.40 1.24 30.56
CA ASN A 495 31.63 1.54 31.28
C ASN A 495 31.72 3.05 31.52
N VAL A 496 31.12 3.50 32.64
CA VAL A 496 31.02 4.93 33.00
C VAL A 496 32.39 5.59 33.15
N SER A 497 33.45 4.85 33.50
CA SER A 497 34.80 5.42 33.56
C SER A 497 35.34 5.81 32.18
N GLU A 498 35.05 5.06 31.12
CA GLU A 498 35.40 5.48 29.76
C GLU A 498 34.44 6.56 29.24
N GLN A 499 33.12 6.44 29.48
CA GLN A 499 32.14 7.46 29.11
C GLN A 499 32.54 8.85 29.64
N SER A 500 32.96 8.94 30.90
CA SER A 500 33.34 10.21 31.54
C SER A 500 34.56 10.89 30.91
N LYS A 501 35.45 10.14 30.25
CA LYS A 501 36.62 10.68 29.52
C LYS A 501 36.25 11.22 28.14
N LEU A 502 35.17 10.71 27.54
CA LEU A 502 34.70 11.09 26.21
C LEU A 502 33.89 12.39 26.21
N GLY A 503 33.43 12.86 27.38
CA GLY A 503 32.75 14.16 27.53
C GLY A 503 31.28 14.19 27.07
N PHE A 504 30.70 13.07 26.64
CA PHE A 504 29.31 12.99 26.21
C PHE A 504 28.33 12.75 27.37
N THR A 505 27.20 13.49 27.37
CA THR A 505 26.08 13.27 28.29
C THR A 505 25.15 12.12 27.87
N HIS A 506 25.25 11.66 26.62
CA HIS A 506 24.43 10.60 26.03
C HIS A 506 25.32 9.44 25.56
N LEU A 507 24.72 8.27 25.35
CA LEU A 507 25.40 7.08 24.85
C LEU A 507 25.51 7.13 23.32
N ARG A 508 26.68 6.77 22.78
CA ARG A 508 26.86 6.74 21.31
C ARG A 508 26.16 5.55 20.66
N PRO A 509 25.73 5.66 19.39
CA PRO A 509 25.05 4.58 18.68
C PRO A 509 25.89 3.30 18.66
N LEU A 510 25.28 2.16 19.00
CA LEU A 510 25.92 0.85 18.90
C LEU A 510 25.62 0.23 17.54
N GLN A 511 26.64 -0.21 16.82
CA GLN A 511 26.53 -0.87 15.53
C GLN A 511 26.92 -2.35 15.62
N ILE A 512 26.11 -3.24 15.06
CA ILE A 512 26.35 -4.68 14.98
C ILE A 512 26.17 -5.19 13.55
N ALA A 513 27.07 -6.05 13.08
CA ALA A 513 27.04 -6.66 11.74
C ALA A 513 26.86 -8.18 11.83
N PHE A 514 25.97 -8.77 11.02
CA PHE A 514 25.77 -10.22 10.99
C PHE A 514 25.22 -10.73 9.65
N GLU A 515 25.32 -12.04 9.44
CA GLU A 515 24.69 -12.71 8.29
C GLU A 515 23.48 -13.53 8.75
N SER A 516 22.28 -13.17 8.26
CA SER A 516 21.06 -13.93 8.52
C SER A 516 19.99 -13.76 7.42
N PRO A 517 19.31 -14.85 7.01
CA PRO A 517 18.11 -14.75 6.19
C PRO A 517 16.91 -14.12 6.95
N LYS A 518 16.97 -13.99 8.28
CA LYS A 518 15.97 -13.23 9.04
C LYS A 518 16.19 -11.72 8.82
N PHE A 519 15.34 -11.07 8.03
CA PHE A 519 15.22 -9.62 8.00
C PHE A 519 14.16 -9.19 9.03
N MET A 520 14.60 -8.89 10.25
CA MET A 520 13.71 -8.57 11.37
C MET A 520 14.34 -7.59 12.37
N LEU A 521 13.51 -6.94 13.19
CA LEU A 521 13.93 -6.06 14.28
C LEU A 521 13.18 -6.44 15.59
N PRO A 522 13.89 -6.92 16.63
CA PRO A 522 13.25 -7.54 17.80
C PRO A 522 12.73 -6.53 18.83
N ILE A 523 11.59 -5.91 18.55
CA ILE A 523 10.99 -4.85 19.38
C ILE A 523 10.37 -5.33 20.71
N ARG A 524 10.06 -6.63 20.87
CA ARG A 524 9.19 -7.08 21.98
C ARG A 524 9.82 -6.94 23.36
N LEU A 525 11.16 -6.97 23.48
CA LEU A 525 11.83 -6.67 24.75
C LEU A 525 11.70 -5.19 25.15
N GLY A 526 11.61 -4.28 24.17
CA GLY A 526 11.35 -2.86 24.40
C GLY A 526 10.06 -2.62 25.18
N THR A 527 9.01 -3.40 24.89
CA THR A 527 7.72 -3.28 25.57
C THR A 527 7.75 -3.65 27.05
N VAL A 528 8.73 -4.45 27.49
CA VAL A 528 8.81 -4.96 28.87
C VAL A 528 9.22 -3.87 29.87
N ASN A 529 9.97 -2.87 29.42
CA ASN A 529 10.41 -1.70 30.21
C ASN A 529 9.69 -0.41 29.80
N ALA A 530 8.57 -0.50 29.09
CA ALA A 530 7.90 0.68 28.54
C ALA A 530 6.99 1.37 29.56
N ASP A 531 7.05 2.71 29.59
CA ASP A 531 6.13 3.56 30.35
C ASP A 531 4.90 3.91 29.50
N GLY A 532 4.24 2.87 28.96
CA GLY A 532 3.17 2.97 27.97
C GLY A 532 3.62 2.64 26.54
N ALA A 533 3.05 3.31 25.54
CA ALA A 533 3.44 3.17 24.14
C ALA A 533 4.68 4.00 23.80
N GLN A 534 5.38 3.61 22.73
CA GLN A 534 6.67 4.17 22.34
C GLN A 534 6.77 4.36 20.81
N GLU A 535 7.39 5.45 20.31
CA GLU A 535 7.62 5.71 18.86
C GLU A 535 9.01 5.26 18.32
N LEU A 536 9.09 4.23 17.49
CA LEU A 536 10.34 3.78 16.87
C LEU A 536 10.58 4.45 15.51
N PHE A 537 11.78 4.99 15.28
CA PHE A 537 12.23 5.37 13.93
C PHE A 537 13.15 4.28 13.35
N ILE A 538 12.86 3.84 12.13
CA ILE A 538 13.59 2.77 11.43
C ILE A 538 14.01 3.26 10.05
N TYR A 539 15.32 3.32 9.81
CA TYR A 539 15.91 3.70 8.55
C TYR A 539 16.50 2.48 7.85
N THR A 540 15.84 1.92 6.85
CA THR A 540 16.44 0.82 6.08
C THR A 540 17.22 1.36 4.89
N LEU A 541 18.48 0.96 4.76
CA LEU A 541 19.33 1.24 3.61
C LEU A 541 19.43 -0.05 2.79
N THR A 542 19.02 -0.01 1.53
CA THR A 542 18.81 -1.21 0.68
C THR A 542 19.32 -0.99 -0.74
N THR A 543 19.37 -2.06 -1.56
CA THR A 543 19.95 -2.00 -2.93
C THR A 543 18.93 -2.08 -4.06
N HIS A 544 17.76 -2.67 -3.81
CA HIS A 544 16.73 -2.93 -4.82
C HIS A 544 15.58 -1.93 -4.74
N GLY A 545 15.08 -1.62 -3.55
CA GLY A 545 13.96 -0.68 -3.33
C GLY A 545 13.49 -0.63 -1.88
N ARG A 546 12.29 -0.09 -1.64
CA ARG A 546 11.73 0.14 -0.31
C ARG A 546 11.69 -1.13 0.55
N ALA A 547 12.03 -1.05 1.83
CA ALA A 547 11.70 -2.10 2.78
C ALA A 547 10.28 -1.88 3.36
N GLU A 548 9.54 -2.97 3.55
CA GLU A 548 8.19 -2.95 4.15
C GLU A 548 8.07 -4.05 5.20
N THR A 549 7.21 -3.83 6.19
CA THR A 549 6.88 -4.86 7.19
C THR A 549 5.92 -5.91 6.62
N THR A 550 6.14 -7.18 6.97
CA THR A 550 5.36 -8.31 6.44
C THR A 550 4.28 -8.81 7.40
N ASN A 551 4.45 -8.64 8.72
CA ASN A 551 3.45 -8.99 9.74
C ASN A 551 2.69 -7.79 10.32
N TYR A 552 3.15 -6.56 10.04
CA TYR A 552 2.44 -5.31 10.35
C TYR A 552 2.21 -4.50 9.08
N ARG A 553 1.14 -3.72 9.02
CA ARG A 553 0.78 -2.95 7.82
C ARG A 553 1.70 -1.74 7.68
N THR A 554 2.53 -1.71 6.64
CA THR A 554 3.21 -0.48 6.22
C THR A 554 2.20 0.48 5.58
N VAL A 555 2.12 1.73 6.06
CA VAL A 555 1.10 2.73 5.70
C VAL A 555 1.77 4.04 5.31
N ARG A 556 1.54 4.54 4.09
CA ARG A 556 2.05 5.86 3.68
C ARG A 556 1.32 6.97 4.42
N LEU A 557 2.07 7.89 5.03
CA LEU A 557 1.48 9.11 5.59
C LEU A 557 0.88 10.00 4.49
N PRO A 558 -0.10 10.87 4.82
CA PRO A 558 -0.60 11.86 3.86
C PRO A 558 0.52 12.79 3.40
N GLU A 559 0.70 12.95 2.08
CA GLU A 559 1.65 13.88 1.47
C GLU A 559 0.93 14.88 0.54
N ALA A 560 1.65 15.94 0.13
CA ALA A 560 1.21 17.00 -0.79
C ALA A 560 -0.11 17.69 -0.38
N GLN A 561 -0.41 17.75 0.92
CA GLN A 561 -1.61 18.38 1.45
C GLN A 561 -1.40 19.88 1.67
N GLU A 562 -2.26 20.73 1.10
CA GLU A 562 -2.20 22.19 1.32
C GLU A 562 -2.81 22.56 2.68
N ILE A 563 -2.04 23.26 3.51
CA ILE A 563 -2.40 23.65 4.88
C ILE A 563 -2.14 25.15 5.13
N PRO A 564 -2.78 25.77 6.15
CA PRO A 564 -2.68 27.20 6.40
C PRO A 564 -1.27 27.69 6.69
N LEU A 565 -0.92 28.87 6.18
CA LEU A 565 0.42 29.47 6.34
C LEU A 565 0.92 29.55 7.79
N TYR A 566 0.03 29.79 8.76
CA TYR A 566 0.40 29.90 10.18
C TYR A 566 0.87 28.57 10.81
N VAL A 567 0.66 27.43 10.14
CA VAL A 567 1.19 26.14 10.60
C VAL A 567 2.73 26.08 10.49
N LYS A 568 3.35 27.01 9.74
CA LYS A 568 4.80 27.18 9.70
C LYS A 568 5.43 27.30 11.10
N ASP A 569 4.79 28.08 11.97
CA ASP A 569 5.25 28.36 13.33
C ASP A 569 4.76 27.30 14.35
N LYS A 570 4.11 26.23 13.86
CA LYS A 570 3.50 25.15 14.66
C LYS A 570 3.68 23.77 14.00
N PHE A 571 4.76 23.57 13.23
CA PHE A 571 4.91 22.36 12.42
C PHE A 571 5.02 21.10 13.29
N ASP A 572 5.74 21.18 14.41
CA ASP A 572 5.94 20.05 15.33
C ASP A 572 4.61 19.62 15.97
N ASP A 573 3.80 20.60 16.44
CA ASP A 573 2.45 20.35 16.94
C ASP A 573 1.55 19.71 15.89
N PHE A 574 1.57 20.25 14.66
CA PHE A 574 0.82 19.72 13.52
C PHE A 574 1.24 18.28 13.21
N TYR A 575 2.54 17.99 13.21
CA TYR A 575 3.06 16.69 12.78
C TYR A 575 2.81 15.60 13.80
N ARG A 576 3.07 15.86 15.09
CA ARG A 576 2.74 14.98 16.22
C ARG A 576 1.27 14.59 16.22
N ASP A 577 0.40 15.54 15.93
CA ASP A 577 -1.06 15.35 15.96
C ASP A 577 -1.56 14.62 14.71
N LEU A 578 -1.00 14.95 13.53
CA LEU A 578 -1.21 14.20 12.28
C LEU A 578 -0.79 12.74 12.44
N PHE A 579 0.39 12.48 13.00
CA PHE A 579 0.91 11.14 13.24
C PHE A 579 0.03 10.38 14.23
N THR A 580 -0.28 10.99 15.38
CA THR A 580 -1.20 10.42 16.39
C THR A 580 -2.56 10.06 15.79
N GLN A 581 -3.08 10.87 14.85
CA GLN A 581 -4.33 10.58 14.17
C GLN A 581 -4.20 9.44 13.13
N GLN A 582 -3.02 9.22 12.53
CA GLN A 582 -2.78 8.06 11.67
C GLN A 582 -2.62 6.77 12.50
N VAL A 583 -1.91 6.83 13.63
CA VAL A 583 -1.79 5.70 14.59
C VAL A 583 -3.18 5.23 15.04
N LYS A 584 -4.07 6.15 15.42
CA LYS A 584 -5.46 5.84 15.80
C LYS A 584 -6.28 5.25 14.64
N ARG A 585 -6.11 5.74 13.41
CA ARG A 585 -6.78 5.19 12.21
C ARG A 585 -6.37 3.74 11.93
N GLU A 586 -5.11 3.41 12.15
CA GLU A 586 -4.56 2.06 11.95
C GLU A 586 -4.65 1.20 13.22
N SER A 587 -5.61 1.51 14.12
CA SER A 587 -5.91 0.74 15.35
C SER A 587 -4.66 0.45 16.21
N GLU A 588 -3.79 1.45 16.33
CA GLU A 588 -2.54 1.42 17.10
C GLU A 588 -1.56 0.30 16.64
N ARG A 589 -1.68 -0.15 15.38
CA ARG A 589 -0.91 -1.24 14.75
C ARG A 589 -0.24 -0.88 13.42
N GLY A 590 -0.26 0.39 13.03
CA GLY A 590 0.34 0.88 11.80
C GLY A 590 1.86 1.07 11.90
N VAL A 591 2.56 0.74 10.82
CA VAL A 591 3.98 1.06 10.59
C VAL A 591 4.04 2.14 9.53
N PHE A 592 4.37 3.38 9.87
CA PHE A 592 4.14 4.51 8.99
C PHE A 592 5.36 4.85 8.14
N LEU A 593 5.19 4.84 6.82
CA LEU A 593 6.19 5.33 5.89
C LEU A 593 6.19 6.85 5.89
N GLU A 594 7.34 7.44 6.25
CA GLU A 594 7.59 8.89 6.23
C GLU A 594 8.41 9.32 5.00
N TYR A 595 9.33 8.46 4.55
CA TYR A 595 10.25 8.72 3.43
C TYR A 595 10.59 7.42 2.69
N ALA A 596 10.58 7.44 1.36
CA ALA A 596 11.20 6.42 0.52
C ALA A 596 11.83 7.11 -0.69
N TRP A 597 13.15 7.09 -0.84
CA TRP A 597 13.82 7.70 -1.99
C TRP A 597 15.21 7.09 -2.17
N ASP A 598 15.65 7.03 -3.42
CA ASP A 598 17.02 6.75 -3.81
C ASP A 598 17.99 7.87 -3.34
N MET A 599 19.09 7.53 -2.68
CA MET A 599 20.01 8.53 -2.07
C MET A 599 20.92 9.24 -3.08
N ASN A 600 20.76 8.98 -4.38
CA ASN A 600 21.49 9.68 -5.45
C ASN A 600 21.19 11.18 -5.56
N TRP A 601 19.95 11.59 -5.30
CA TRP A 601 19.48 12.96 -5.50
C TRP A 601 18.17 13.21 -4.76
N CYS A 602 17.94 14.45 -4.37
CA CYS A 602 16.68 14.94 -3.83
C CYS A 602 16.26 16.21 -4.58
N ASP A 603 14.96 16.44 -4.76
CA ASP A 603 14.47 17.70 -5.34
C ASP A 603 13.06 18.07 -4.82
N PRO A 604 12.89 19.19 -4.11
CA PRO A 604 13.96 19.94 -3.44
C PRO A 604 14.58 19.09 -2.31
N CYS A 605 15.82 19.35 -1.91
CA CYS A 605 16.44 18.68 -0.76
C CYS A 605 15.95 19.23 0.60
N ALA A 606 16.17 18.48 1.69
CA ALA A 606 15.93 18.92 3.07
C ALA A 606 17.26 19.16 3.81
N ALA A 607 18.14 18.17 3.76
CA ALA A 607 19.58 18.31 3.96
C ALA A 607 20.32 17.88 2.67
N ASN A 608 21.65 17.99 2.63
CA ASN A 608 22.43 17.43 1.52
C ASN A 608 22.33 15.89 1.49
N PRO A 609 22.39 15.23 0.33
CA PRO A 609 22.58 13.78 0.28
C PRO A 609 23.82 13.37 1.08
N LEU A 610 23.68 12.31 1.88
CA LEU A 610 24.77 11.76 2.69
C LEU A 610 25.89 11.26 1.76
N SER A 611 27.14 11.55 2.14
CA SER A 611 28.31 11.10 1.41
C SER A 611 28.50 9.58 1.51
N ALA A 612 29.27 9.00 0.57
CA ALA A 612 29.59 7.58 0.59
C ALA A 612 30.34 7.13 1.86
N GLU A 613 31.01 8.06 2.55
CA GLU A 613 31.70 7.80 3.83
C GLU A 613 30.72 7.76 5.00
N GLU A 614 29.79 8.72 5.06
CA GLU A 614 28.66 8.70 6.00
C GLU A 614 27.80 7.45 5.85
N LEU A 615 27.44 7.08 4.61
CA LEU A 615 26.70 5.86 4.31
C LEU A 615 27.45 4.60 4.77
N ARG A 616 28.76 4.50 4.52
CA ARG A 616 29.59 3.41 5.07
C ARG A 616 29.58 3.39 6.60
N SER A 617 29.68 4.55 7.25
CA SER A 617 29.63 4.64 8.73
C SER A 617 28.28 4.19 9.33
N LEU A 618 27.18 4.32 8.57
CA LEU A 618 25.85 3.82 8.95
C LEU A 618 25.67 2.31 8.70
N GLY A 619 26.61 1.66 8.01
CA GLY A 619 26.62 0.22 7.73
C GLY A 619 26.51 -0.18 6.25
N VAL A 620 26.55 0.76 5.30
CA VAL A 620 26.47 0.48 3.85
C VAL A 620 27.79 -0.14 3.36
N PHE A 621 27.93 -1.45 3.49
CA PHE A 621 29.14 -2.19 3.13
C PHE A 621 29.34 -2.41 1.61
N TRP A 622 28.32 -2.15 0.79
CA TRP A 622 28.36 -2.39 -0.67
C TRP A 622 28.74 -1.16 -1.51
N GLN A 623 29.13 -0.05 -0.87
CA GLN A 623 29.67 1.12 -1.57
C GLN A 623 31.19 1.14 -1.56
N ASP A 624 31.78 1.18 -2.75
CA ASP A 624 33.20 1.42 -2.95
C ASP A 624 33.69 2.70 -2.25
N ASN A 625 34.98 2.73 -1.91
CA ASN A 625 35.64 3.94 -1.47
C ASN A 625 35.73 4.95 -2.63
N PRO A 626 35.37 6.23 -2.45
CA PRO A 626 35.77 7.27 -3.38
C PRO A 626 37.29 7.35 -3.34
N LYS A 627 37.96 6.81 -4.35
CA LYS A 627 39.41 6.94 -4.51
C LYS A 627 39.71 8.44 -4.51
N MET A 628 40.66 8.90 -3.69
CA MET A 628 41.11 10.29 -3.72
C MET A 628 41.63 10.59 -5.14
N VAL A 629 40.84 11.31 -5.92
CA VAL A 629 41.14 11.55 -7.34
C VAL A 629 42.24 12.60 -7.46
N GLU A 630 43.13 12.38 -8.42
CA GLU A 630 44.17 13.33 -8.81
C GLU A 630 43.61 14.73 -9.09
N ARG A 631 44.38 15.76 -8.76
CA ARG A 631 44.01 17.16 -9.02
C ARG A 631 43.63 17.38 -10.49
N GLY A 632 42.42 17.89 -10.73
CA GLY A 632 42.11 18.59 -12.00
C GLY A 632 40.82 18.23 -12.74
N ARG A 633 39.93 17.38 -12.21
CA ARG A 633 38.60 17.12 -12.81
C ARG A 633 37.46 17.74 -11.99
N PRO A 634 36.41 18.31 -12.63
CA PRO A 634 35.20 18.73 -11.93
C PRO A 634 34.52 17.58 -11.21
N PHE A 635 33.99 17.87 -10.02
CA PHE A 635 33.34 16.89 -9.14
C PHE A 635 31.91 16.62 -9.63
N MET A 636 31.67 15.46 -10.24
CA MET A 636 30.31 14.90 -10.33
C MET A 636 30.18 13.82 -9.26
N PRO A 637 29.16 13.88 -8.37
CA PRO A 637 28.97 12.85 -7.36
C PRO A 637 28.72 11.49 -8.03
N GLN A 638 29.42 10.46 -7.56
CA GLN A 638 29.18 9.09 -8.04
C GLN A 638 27.79 8.62 -7.61
N ALA A 639 27.18 7.77 -8.44
CA ALA A 639 25.85 7.26 -8.15
C ALA A 639 25.84 6.32 -6.93
N GLN A 640 25.33 6.83 -5.82
CA GLN A 640 25.07 6.11 -4.57
C GLN A 640 23.97 5.06 -4.79
N ASN A 641 24.28 3.79 -5.05
CA ASN A 641 23.23 2.75 -5.12
C ASN A 641 22.75 2.35 -3.71
N VAL A 642 22.00 3.26 -3.08
CA VAL A 642 21.35 3.07 -1.79
C VAL A 642 19.95 3.64 -1.89
N PHE A 643 18.95 2.83 -1.60
CA PHE A 643 17.58 3.28 -1.41
C PHE A 643 17.32 3.42 0.09
N LEU A 644 16.82 4.59 0.52
CA LEU A 644 16.48 4.87 1.91
C LEU A 644 14.98 4.74 2.10
N THR A 645 14.57 3.96 3.10
CA THR A 645 13.21 3.96 3.65
C THR A 645 13.24 4.43 5.10
N ARG A 646 12.37 5.37 5.48
CA ARG A 646 12.12 5.80 6.86
C ARG A 646 10.72 5.34 7.29
N LEU A 647 10.67 4.47 8.29
CA LEU A 647 9.45 4.02 8.94
C LEU A 647 9.38 4.59 10.36
N HIS A 648 8.18 4.89 10.84
CA HIS A 648 7.89 5.43 12.16
C HIS A 648 6.74 4.63 12.79
N VAL A 649 6.91 4.11 14.02
CA VAL A 649 6.01 3.10 14.59
C VAL A 649 5.69 3.38 16.05
N ARG A 650 4.43 3.74 16.38
CA ARG A 650 3.96 3.71 17.77
C ARG A 650 3.65 2.27 18.16
N TYR A 651 4.33 1.73 19.17
CA TYR A 651 4.12 0.34 19.61
C TYR A 651 4.08 0.14 21.13
N ASP A 652 3.39 -0.92 21.53
CA ASP A 652 3.27 -1.43 22.90
C ASP A 652 3.08 -2.97 22.90
N ALA A 653 3.05 -3.60 24.08
CA ALA A 653 2.95 -5.05 24.23
C ALA A 653 1.62 -5.68 23.78
N ALA A 654 0.52 -4.92 23.77
CA ALA A 654 -0.81 -5.40 23.41
C ALA A 654 -1.03 -5.33 21.89
N HIS A 655 -0.61 -4.21 21.28
CA HIS A 655 -0.77 -3.99 19.85
C HIS A 655 0.33 -4.67 19.03
N PHE A 656 1.57 -4.71 19.53
CA PHE A 656 2.72 -5.36 18.87
C PHE A 656 3.23 -6.59 19.67
N PRO A 657 2.48 -7.71 19.69
CA PRO A 657 2.89 -8.94 20.38
C PRO A 657 3.99 -9.72 19.64
N GLU A 658 4.33 -9.35 18.40
CA GLU A 658 5.37 -9.93 17.55
C GLU A 658 6.47 -8.92 17.23
N ASP A 659 7.62 -9.42 16.77
CA ASP A 659 8.73 -8.60 16.31
C ASP A 659 8.46 -8.09 14.88
N LEU A 660 9.05 -6.95 14.50
CA LEU A 660 8.87 -6.44 13.14
C LEU A 660 9.64 -7.32 12.15
N MET A 661 8.92 -8.00 11.26
CA MET A 661 9.47 -8.77 10.15
C MET A 661 9.44 -7.91 8.89
N PHE A 662 10.50 -7.92 8.08
CA PHE A 662 10.63 -7.07 6.89
C PHE A 662 10.88 -7.86 5.61
N GLN A 663 10.56 -7.23 4.48
CA GLN A 663 10.99 -7.63 3.14
C GLN A 663 11.59 -6.43 2.41
N GLU A 664 12.61 -6.66 1.58
CA GLU A 664 13.04 -5.68 0.57
C GLU A 664 12.13 -5.84 -0.65
N THR A 665 11.58 -4.73 -1.15
CA THR A 665 10.72 -4.71 -2.35
C THR A 665 11.51 -4.16 -3.55
N SER A 666 11.01 -4.43 -4.75
CA SER A 666 11.48 -3.79 -5.99
C SER A 666 10.92 -2.38 -6.20
N ASP A 667 10.13 -1.84 -5.25
CA ASP A 667 9.49 -0.53 -5.39
C ASP A 667 10.46 0.60 -5.02
N ARG A 668 11.03 1.24 -6.04
CA ARG A 668 11.82 2.48 -5.94
C ARG A 668 10.98 3.75 -6.12
N SER A 669 9.65 3.71 -5.96
CA SER A 669 8.83 4.93 -6.06
C SER A 669 9.20 5.92 -4.96
N ASN A 670 9.60 7.12 -5.37
CA ASN A 670 9.87 8.23 -4.46
C ASN A 670 8.59 8.62 -3.71
N PHE A 671 8.73 8.83 -2.41
CA PHE A 671 7.67 9.24 -1.49
C PHE A 671 8.29 10.06 -0.35
N GLN A 672 7.61 11.14 0.07
CA GLN A 672 8.00 11.90 1.25
C GLN A 672 6.77 12.55 1.88
N ALA A 673 6.62 12.45 3.21
CA ALA A 673 5.64 13.18 4.00
C ALA A 673 5.90 14.70 3.93
N ARG A 674 5.39 15.35 2.88
CA ARG A 674 5.53 16.79 2.62
C ARG A 674 4.19 17.51 2.66
N TYR A 675 4.17 18.71 3.22
CA TYR A 675 2.98 19.52 3.42
C TYR A 675 3.17 20.90 2.78
N ILE A 676 2.13 21.44 2.19
CA ILE A 676 2.22 22.58 1.27
C ILE A 676 1.70 23.86 1.94
N LEU A 677 2.54 24.89 1.98
CA LEU A 677 2.16 26.25 2.34
C LEU A 677 2.03 27.07 1.05
N ARG A 678 0.80 27.41 0.66
CA ARG A 678 0.54 28.18 -0.56
C ARG A 678 0.36 29.67 -0.25
N HIS A 679 1.40 30.45 -0.49
CA HIS A 679 1.38 31.90 -0.35
C HIS A 679 0.50 32.53 -1.45
N PRO A 680 -0.50 33.36 -1.08
CA PRO A 680 -1.31 34.06 -2.06
C PRO A 680 -0.49 35.12 -2.79
N TRP A 681 -0.86 35.40 -4.04
CA TRP A 681 -0.40 36.59 -4.75
C TRP A 681 -1.08 37.84 -4.17
N THR A 682 -0.28 38.84 -3.82
CA THR A 682 -0.69 40.04 -3.04
C THR A 682 -0.83 41.31 -3.87
N GLY A 683 -0.86 41.20 -5.20
CA GLY A 683 -0.90 42.34 -6.11
C GLY A 683 -2.27 43.04 -6.26
N THR A 684 -2.26 44.13 -7.01
CA THR A 684 -3.39 45.03 -7.27
C THR A 684 -4.40 44.45 -8.26
N LYS A 685 -5.67 44.89 -8.19
CA LYS A 685 -6.78 44.37 -9.02
C LYS A 685 -6.77 44.88 -10.47
N ASP A 686 -5.64 44.75 -11.15
CA ASP A 686 -5.36 45.42 -12.43
C ASP A 686 -5.97 44.68 -13.64
N CYS A 687 -6.55 43.50 -13.43
CA CYS A 687 -7.27 42.74 -14.44
C CYS A 687 -8.45 41.95 -13.83
N PRO A 688 -9.44 41.50 -14.65
CA PRO A 688 -10.55 40.68 -14.17
C PRO A 688 -10.11 39.40 -13.44
N ALA A 689 -9.06 38.73 -13.94
CA ALA A 689 -8.54 37.51 -13.34
C ALA A 689 -7.99 37.71 -11.91
N ALA A 690 -7.43 38.89 -11.58
CA ALA A 690 -7.03 39.22 -10.22
C ALA A 690 -8.23 39.34 -9.26
N THR A 691 -9.39 39.78 -9.76
CA THR A 691 -10.62 39.83 -8.95
C THR A 691 -11.15 38.43 -8.68
N THR A 692 -11.28 37.60 -9.72
CA THR A 692 -11.70 36.19 -9.58
C THR A 692 -10.74 35.38 -8.70
N TYR A 693 -9.43 35.62 -8.83
CA TYR A 693 -8.42 34.99 -7.96
C TYR A 693 -8.63 35.35 -6.48
N GLN A 694 -8.82 36.62 -6.15
CA GLN A 694 -9.05 37.05 -4.76
C GLN A 694 -10.39 36.56 -4.19
N GLU A 695 -11.41 36.33 -5.02
CA GLU A 695 -12.65 35.67 -4.60
C GLU A 695 -12.42 34.19 -4.27
N GLN A 696 -11.64 33.47 -5.11
CA GLN A 696 -11.28 32.07 -4.92
C GLN A 696 -10.35 31.82 -3.72
N LEU A 697 -9.57 32.81 -3.26
CA LEU A 697 -8.74 32.70 -2.06
C LEU A 697 -9.54 32.27 -0.83
N ARG A 698 -10.77 32.77 -0.66
CA ARG A 698 -11.62 32.39 0.50
C ARG A 698 -12.01 30.92 0.47
N GLU A 699 -12.29 30.37 -0.71
CA GLU A 699 -12.56 28.93 -0.90
C GLU A 699 -11.30 28.07 -0.78
N ARG A 700 -10.10 28.64 -1.03
CA ARG A 700 -8.85 27.93 -0.76
C ARG A 700 -8.56 27.88 0.74
N TYR A 701 -8.62 29.01 1.45
CA TYR A 701 -8.41 29.07 2.90
C TYR A 701 -9.39 28.18 3.68
N GLU A 702 -10.66 28.09 3.25
CA GLU A 702 -11.62 27.16 3.84
C GLU A 702 -11.26 25.68 3.57
N ARG A 703 -10.67 25.35 2.41
CA ARG A 703 -10.13 24.01 2.14
C ARG A 703 -8.87 23.72 2.96
N GLU A 704 -7.90 24.64 3.02
CA GLU A 704 -6.71 24.54 3.86
C GLU A 704 -7.10 24.30 5.34
N ALA A 705 -8.10 25.04 5.84
CA ALA A 705 -8.65 24.86 7.18
C ALA A 705 -9.24 23.46 7.41
N GLN A 706 -10.03 22.96 6.46
CA GLN A 706 -10.59 21.60 6.51
C GLN A 706 -9.50 20.52 6.42
N THR A 707 -8.49 20.70 5.56
CA THR A 707 -7.34 19.80 5.45
C THR A 707 -6.58 19.71 6.78
N LEU A 708 -6.27 20.85 7.39
CA LEU A 708 -5.61 20.91 8.70
C LEU A 708 -6.40 20.16 9.78
N ALA A 709 -7.71 20.42 9.88
CA ALA A 709 -8.60 19.72 10.81
C ALA A 709 -8.70 18.20 10.52
N ASN A 710 -8.76 17.80 9.25
CA ASN A 710 -8.84 16.39 8.85
C ASN A 710 -7.53 15.61 9.06
N LEU A 711 -6.39 16.28 9.08
CA LEU A 711 -5.09 15.66 9.35
C LEU A 711 -4.84 15.51 10.85
N THR A 712 -4.94 16.61 11.60
CA THR A 712 -4.58 16.71 13.03
C THR A 712 -5.72 16.39 13.99
N GLY A 713 -6.97 16.56 13.55
CA GLY A 713 -8.16 16.61 14.40
C GLY A 713 -8.46 17.99 15.02
N TRP A 714 -7.60 19.00 14.84
CA TRP A 714 -7.77 20.34 15.44
C TRP A 714 -9.14 20.96 15.14
N ASN A 715 -9.65 21.76 16.08
CA ASN A 715 -10.99 22.34 16.00
C ASN A 715 -11.13 23.31 14.82
N ILE A 716 -11.94 22.93 13.82
CA ILE A 716 -12.18 23.73 12.60
C ILE A 716 -12.72 25.14 12.89
N GLY A 717 -13.44 25.35 13.99
CA GLY A 717 -13.89 26.68 14.42
C GLY A 717 -12.75 27.57 14.88
N GLU A 718 -11.78 27.01 15.61
CA GLU A 718 -10.59 27.73 16.08
C GLU A 718 -9.60 27.98 14.93
N ILE A 719 -9.46 27.03 14.01
CA ILE A 719 -8.69 27.21 12.76
C ILE A 719 -9.28 28.36 11.94
N ARG A 720 -10.59 28.34 11.65
CA ARG A 720 -11.26 29.42 10.90
C ARG A 720 -11.13 30.77 11.59
N LYS A 721 -11.28 30.83 12.92
CA LYS A 721 -11.07 32.04 13.72
C LYS A 721 -9.63 32.56 13.60
N THR A 722 -8.64 31.67 13.69
CA THR A 722 -7.20 32.01 13.55
C THR A 722 -6.88 32.55 12.15
N MET A 723 -7.53 32.01 11.11
CA MET A 723 -7.41 32.46 9.73
C MET A 723 -8.28 33.68 9.38
N ASN A 724 -8.96 34.29 10.35
CA ASN A 724 -9.95 35.36 10.16
C ASN A 724 -11.06 35.02 9.14
N LEU A 725 -11.37 33.74 8.97
CA LEU A 725 -12.48 33.23 8.17
C LEU A 725 -13.79 33.40 8.94
N VAL A 726 -14.17 34.66 9.18
CA VAL A 726 -15.45 35.01 9.81
C VAL A 726 -16.57 34.38 8.99
N SER A 727 -17.49 33.74 9.69
CA SER A 727 -18.54 32.91 9.14
C SER A 727 -19.33 33.64 8.06
N LEU A 728 -19.52 33.00 6.90
CA LEU A 728 -20.78 33.20 6.18
C LEU A 728 -21.92 32.88 7.17
N PRO A 729 -23.02 33.65 7.22
CA PRO A 729 -24.22 33.16 7.89
C PRO A 729 -24.55 31.80 7.25
N GLY A 730 -24.54 30.73 8.06
CA GLY A 730 -24.99 29.42 7.62
C GLY A 730 -26.43 29.59 7.16
N GLY A 731 -26.64 29.51 5.85
CA GLY A 731 -27.63 30.37 5.18
C GLY A 731 -28.98 30.39 5.88
N GLU A 732 -29.45 31.59 6.25
CA GLU A 732 -30.87 31.74 6.51
C GLU A 732 -31.60 31.27 5.26
N ASP A 733 -32.43 30.23 5.42
CA ASP A 733 -33.25 29.69 4.34
C ASP A 733 -34.40 30.68 4.10
N GLY A 734 -34.04 31.83 3.50
CA GLY A 734 -34.94 32.78 2.88
C GLY A 734 -35.81 32.00 1.93
N LYS A 735 -37.04 31.75 2.40
CA LYS A 735 -37.93 30.69 1.93
C LYS A 735 -38.03 30.84 0.43
N TRP A 736 -37.80 29.75 -0.32
CA TRP A 736 -37.49 29.80 -1.76
C TRP A 736 -38.38 30.72 -2.62
N TYR A 737 -39.63 30.95 -2.24
CA TYR A 737 -40.55 31.90 -2.88
C TYR A 737 -40.14 33.38 -2.80
N GLN A 738 -39.30 33.79 -1.83
CA GLN A 738 -38.74 35.14 -1.70
C GLN A 738 -37.77 35.50 -2.84
N ARG A 739 -37.53 34.57 -3.77
CA ARG A 739 -36.71 34.75 -4.98
C ARG A 739 -37.55 34.81 -6.26
N LEU A 740 -38.89 34.75 -6.15
CA LEU A 740 -39.82 34.84 -7.29
C LEU A 740 -40.15 36.27 -7.69
N TRP A 741 -40.01 37.21 -6.76
CA TRP A 741 -40.33 38.62 -6.95
C TRP A 741 -39.11 39.44 -6.56
N VAL A 742 -38.51 40.09 -7.55
CA VAL A 742 -37.45 41.10 -7.42
C VAL A 742 -38.00 42.31 -8.16
N ASP A 743 -38.07 43.44 -7.46
CA ASP A 743 -38.46 44.75 -8.03
C ASP A 743 -37.28 45.39 -8.80
#